data_AF-A0A5M9NZA5-F1
#
_entry.id   AF-A0A5M9NZA5-F1
#
_cell.length_a   1.000
_cell.length_b   1.000
_cell.length_c   1.000
_cell.angle_alpha   90.00
_cell.angle_beta   90.00
_cell.angle_gamma   90.00
#
_symmetry.space_group_name_H-M   'P 1'
#
loop_
_entity.id
_entity.type
_entity.pdbx_description
1 polymer ?
#
loop_
_entity_poly.entity_id
_entity_poly.type
_entity_poly.pdbx_seq_one_letter_code
_entity_poly.pdbx_strand_id
1 'polypeptide(L)'
;MTGRSFITGFGVFTTIIVTVIGVGIFSLPRELVSAAGTDGWAVVIMAGFITYFLIYMACKTFKSNGYNKFSTILENNFGKILGGILAVGFVLYNIFTISIGMRIFVEVIKMYLLEKTPTEFLIVVTIFSGIYLVRSKLQNLIKFNEVSFWIMFISLDMILLFTLNKTDFTNVLPMFTNTPYTYLMALKSAIYSFAGIEIIYLMGPFIKDKFNIKKTAIKSIAFITLFYAMIIVFSLAIFSKEQTKILLWPTITMINSININGAFIERWEGVVMALWVMFYFTTFSNIYYLSSDIVKDVFKLDDVKLSSALIAPVIYIIALYPQNIAQLYDMSNRFIPPLFIYSLVVLPIVILLFGKARHVGNRGKVISLLLICIILTGCWDKVEIERTDLVSIMGVDAGVDIGKRKESKNIKPTDPLTSIDLKKFHVTFGIPDLSKLEPGKGGISRDRYLDVDGYSIQDAVSNAIAKSSRSIRFSHAKVLVLGENLMKYPDAVKEAIDYLQREPSLNRNMYIVMSDGNAEKYVTFNNPIEMSVENYILGMVESDFKNSAVVPITLNDFLIQMSENGNSIVPRIVIDENGNTIKVSGTFVIKNFTQKGILNSVQTSNIELLKGILRGGKKMIYLDGHPVDIRIDNADRKMRMSQKDGKLIFNIDLDIEGQIKNYYTGNEALSVSKLDQIQQDFNEAIRKECESVVRSTQRELQVDPIGFGEYVEKYHPIIWKQIGNDWDDVYKNAVVNIDVNTKIRRIGVTR
;
A
#
# COMPACT_ATOMS: atom_id res chain seq x y z
N MET A 1 -1.04 -39.31 32.56
CA MET A 1 0.27 -38.68 32.86
C MET A 1 0.06 -37.17 32.96
N THR A 2 0.27 -36.63 34.15
CA THR A 2 0.23 -35.21 34.51
C THR A 2 1.32 -34.43 33.76
N GLY A 3 0.99 -33.85 32.61
CA GLY A 3 1.88 -32.92 31.91
C GLY A 3 2.02 -31.65 32.74
N ARG A 4 3.22 -31.37 33.28
CA ARG A 4 3.51 -30.13 34.01
C ARG A 4 3.10 -28.93 33.15
N SER A 5 2.32 -28.02 33.72
CA SER A 5 2.03 -26.73 33.11
C SER A 5 3.34 -26.01 32.79
N PHE A 6 3.57 -25.67 31.52
CA PHE A 6 4.84 -25.12 31.04
C PHE A 6 4.70 -23.80 30.28
N ILE A 7 3.51 -23.46 29.77
CA ILE A 7 3.28 -22.23 28.99
C ILE A 7 3.24 -21.01 29.93
N THR A 8 4.10 -20.03 29.65
CA THR A 8 4.19 -18.77 30.40
C THR A 8 3.13 -17.77 29.92
N GLY A 9 2.93 -16.68 30.68
CA GLY A 9 2.07 -15.58 30.21
C GLY A 9 2.55 -14.98 28.89
N PHE A 10 3.86 -14.82 28.71
CA PHE A 10 4.42 -14.36 27.44
C PHE A 10 4.15 -15.33 26.28
N GLY A 11 4.29 -16.65 26.50
CA GLY A 11 3.99 -17.64 25.47
C GLY A 11 2.52 -17.68 25.05
N VAL A 12 1.58 -17.44 25.97
CA VAL A 12 0.15 -17.23 25.63
C VAL A 12 -0.01 -15.95 24.83
N PHE A 13 0.63 -14.86 25.28
CA PHE A 13 0.52 -13.55 24.65
C PHE A 13 0.95 -13.59 23.18
N THR A 14 2.16 -14.09 22.92
CA THR A 14 2.73 -14.17 21.57
C THR A 14 1.98 -15.14 20.69
N THR A 15 1.61 -16.32 21.20
CA THR A 15 0.90 -17.35 20.41
C THR A 15 -0.46 -16.86 19.93
N ILE A 16 -1.24 -16.13 20.75
CA ILE A 16 -2.50 -15.53 20.27
C ILE A 16 -2.21 -14.54 19.15
N ILE A 17 -1.23 -13.64 19.34
CA ILE A 17 -0.91 -12.57 18.38
C ILE A 17 -0.49 -13.15 17.03
N VAL A 18 0.50 -14.04 17.00
CA VAL A 18 1.03 -14.60 15.74
C VAL A 18 0.07 -15.61 15.09
N THR A 19 -0.95 -16.10 15.82
CA THR A 19 -1.99 -16.93 15.21
C THR A 19 -3.11 -16.09 14.58
N VAL A 20 -3.40 -14.93 15.14
CA VAL A 20 -4.48 -14.06 14.63
C VAL A 20 -3.96 -13.16 13.50
N ILE A 21 -2.77 -12.59 13.67
CA ILE A 21 -2.15 -11.71 12.68
C ILE A 21 -1.47 -12.58 11.61
N GLY A 22 -2.28 -13.07 10.68
CA GLY A 22 -1.86 -13.84 9.50
C GLY A 22 -2.01 -13.05 8.20
N VAL A 23 -2.30 -13.75 7.09
CA VAL A 23 -2.42 -13.14 5.74
C VAL A 23 -3.55 -12.11 5.61
N GLY A 24 -4.57 -12.16 6.47
CA GLY A 24 -5.70 -11.22 6.43
C GLY A 24 -5.28 -9.76 6.67
N ILE A 25 -4.15 -9.52 7.33
CA ILE A 25 -3.63 -8.16 7.53
C ILE A 25 -3.35 -7.41 6.21
N PHE A 26 -3.08 -8.15 5.13
CA PHE A 26 -2.74 -7.56 3.85
C PHE A 26 -3.96 -6.98 3.14
N SER A 27 -5.14 -7.60 3.26
CA SER A 27 -6.40 -7.13 2.68
C SER A 27 -7.24 -6.29 3.64
N LEU A 28 -6.98 -6.35 4.94
CA LEU A 28 -7.80 -5.70 5.98
C LEU A 28 -8.06 -4.20 5.74
N PRO A 29 -7.08 -3.36 5.36
CA PRO A 29 -7.36 -1.96 5.06
C PRO A 29 -8.36 -1.79 3.92
N ARG A 30 -8.22 -2.56 2.83
CA ARG A 30 -9.16 -2.52 1.70
C ARG A 30 -10.56 -2.92 2.16
N GLU A 31 -10.68 -4.01 2.92
CA GLU A 31 -11.99 -4.52 3.35
C GLU A 31 -12.75 -3.51 4.21
N LEU A 32 -12.08 -2.92 5.21
CA LEU A 32 -12.73 -1.98 6.12
C LEU A 32 -12.92 -0.60 5.51
N VAL A 33 -12.02 -0.13 4.65
CA VAL A 33 -12.18 1.15 3.93
C VAL A 33 -13.26 1.05 2.84
N SER A 34 -13.42 -0.12 2.21
CA SER A 34 -14.53 -0.36 1.28
C SER A 34 -15.88 -0.35 2.00
N ALA A 35 -15.94 -0.85 3.24
CA ALA A 35 -17.17 -0.94 4.01
C ALA A 35 -17.53 0.36 4.77
N ALA A 36 -16.54 1.07 5.33
CA ALA A 36 -16.74 2.22 6.21
C ALA A 36 -15.90 3.46 5.85
N GLY A 37 -15.25 3.49 4.68
CA GLY A 37 -14.42 4.61 4.25
C GLY A 37 -13.25 4.86 5.20
N THR A 38 -13.02 6.14 5.52
CA THR A 38 -11.96 6.59 6.44
C THR A 38 -12.10 6.03 7.86
N ASP A 39 -13.29 5.58 8.26
CA ASP A 39 -13.56 5.09 9.61
C ASP A 39 -13.22 3.60 9.83
N GLY A 40 -12.57 2.94 8.85
CA GLY A 40 -12.20 1.53 8.95
C GLY A 40 -11.40 1.21 10.23
N TRP A 41 -10.54 2.12 10.68
CA TRP A 41 -9.77 1.97 11.92
C TRP A 41 -10.66 1.99 13.18
N ALA A 42 -11.75 2.76 13.19
CA ALA A 42 -12.70 2.77 14.29
C ALA A 42 -13.53 1.48 14.32
N VAL A 43 -13.88 0.95 13.13
CA VAL A 43 -14.58 -0.34 13.01
C VAL A 43 -13.76 -1.48 13.60
N VAL A 44 -12.44 -1.53 13.35
CA VAL A 44 -11.61 -2.59 13.92
C VAL A 44 -11.45 -2.47 15.43
N ILE A 45 -11.48 -1.25 15.99
CA ILE A 45 -11.51 -1.03 17.44
C ILE A 45 -12.82 -1.56 18.04
N MET A 46 -13.97 -1.27 17.42
CA MET A 46 -15.26 -1.82 17.84
C MET A 46 -15.28 -3.35 17.76
N ALA A 47 -14.72 -3.93 16.70
CA ALA A 47 -14.56 -5.38 16.57
C ALA A 47 -13.67 -5.96 17.69
N GLY A 48 -12.58 -5.28 18.05
CA GLY A 48 -11.73 -5.64 19.18
C GLY A 48 -12.46 -5.75 20.51
N PHE A 49 -13.39 -4.82 20.80
CA PHE A 49 -14.23 -4.88 22.00
C PHE A 49 -15.19 -6.09 22.00
N ILE A 50 -15.75 -6.45 20.84
CA ILE A 50 -16.59 -7.66 20.71
C ILE A 50 -15.73 -8.90 20.89
N THR A 51 -14.57 -8.96 20.24
CA THR A 51 -13.60 -10.05 20.36
C THR A 51 -13.13 -10.24 21.79
N TYR A 52 -12.96 -9.16 22.57
CA TYR A 52 -12.70 -9.23 24.01
C TYR A 52 -13.77 -10.04 24.75
N PHE A 53 -15.05 -9.84 24.44
CA PHE A 53 -16.14 -10.60 25.05
C PHE A 53 -16.10 -12.07 24.62
N LEU A 54 -15.81 -12.36 23.34
CA LEU A 54 -15.68 -13.72 22.81
C LEU A 54 -14.54 -14.49 23.49
N ILE A 55 -13.35 -13.90 23.61
CA ILE A 55 -12.22 -14.56 24.27
C ILE A 55 -12.44 -14.71 25.78
N TYR A 56 -13.18 -13.77 26.40
CA TYR A 56 -13.60 -13.90 27.79
C TYR A 56 -14.52 -15.11 28.00
N MET A 57 -15.50 -15.30 27.11
CA MET A 57 -16.37 -16.50 27.13
C MET A 57 -15.54 -17.77 26.97
N ALA A 58 -14.64 -17.82 25.98
CA ALA A 58 -13.75 -18.97 25.76
C ALA A 58 -12.91 -19.31 27.01
N CYS A 59 -12.33 -18.30 27.66
CA CYS A 59 -11.57 -18.49 28.90
C CYS A 59 -12.46 -19.02 30.05
N LYS A 60 -13.71 -18.54 30.15
CA LYS A 60 -14.67 -19.02 31.16
C LYS A 60 -15.04 -20.48 30.92
N THR A 61 -15.24 -20.87 29.67
CA THR A 61 -15.52 -22.26 29.25
C THR A 61 -14.40 -23.21 29.68
N PHE A 62 -13.14 -22.79 29.54
CA PHE A 62 -12.01 -23.58 30.04
C PHE A 62 -12.00 -23.72 31.55
N LYS A 63 -12.21 -22.60 32.24
CA LYS A 63 -12.17 -22.57 33.71
C LYS A 63 -13.25 -23.45 34.32
N SER A 64 -14.48 -23.42 33.78
CA SER A 64 -15.59 -24.23 34.28
C SER A 64 -15.39 -25.73 34.06
N ASN A 65 -14.58 -26.12 33.08
CA ASN A 65 -14.30 -27.51 32.74
C ASN A 65 -12.92 -28.00 33.25
N GLY A 66 -12.36 -27.34 34.28
CA GLY A 66 -11.14 -27.78 34.94
C GLY A 66 -9.87 -27.65 34.09
N TYR A 67 -9.86 -26.79 33.07
CA TYR A 67 -8.76 -26.66 32.11
C TYR A 67 -8.38 -27.97 31.41
N ASN A 68 -9.38 -28.84 31.18
CA ASN A 68 -9.19 -30.04 30.36
C ASN A 68 -8.97 -29.67 28.90
N LYS A 69 -8.45 -30.62 28.11
CA LYS A 69 -8.34 -30.45 26.66
C LYS A 69 -9.71 -30.21 26.03
N PHE A 70 -9.74 -29.45 24.93
CA PHE A 70 -10.97 -29.11 24.25
C PHE A 70 -11.80 -30.33 23.80
N SER A 71 -11.15 -31.33 23.22
CA SER A 71 -11.74 -32.64 22.88
C SER A 71 -12.43 -33.29 24.09
N THR A 72 -11.74 -33.33 25.23
CA THR A 72 -12.27 -33.87 26.50
C THR A 72 -13.41 -33.02 27.06
N ILE A 73 -13.37 -31.69 26.89
CA ILE A 73 -14.47 -30.80 27.29
C ILE A 73 -15.75 -31.16 26.50
N LEU A 74 -15.63 -31.35 25.19
CA LEU A 74 -16.77 -31.73 24.36
C LEU A 74 -17.29 -33.13 24.70
N GLU A 75 -16.41 -34.10 24.89
CA GLU A 75 -16.79 -35.46 25.28
C GLU A 75 -17.47 -35.51 26.66
N ASN A 76 -16.97 -34.76 27.65
CA ASN A 76 -17.53 -34.74 28.99
C ASN A 76 -18.94 -34.14 29.04
N ASN A 77 -19.22 -33.14 28.21
CA ASN A 77 -20.47 -32.39 28.26
C ASN A 77 -21.56 -32.95 27.35
N PHE A 78 -21.18 -33.53 26.20
CA PHE A 78 -22.13 -34.00 25.18
C PHE A 78 -22.05 -35.52 24.93
N GLY A 79 -21.17 -36.22 25.62
CA GLY A 79 -20.87 -37.62 25.36
C GLY A 79 -20.01 -37.82 24.10
N LYS A 80 -19.56 -39.06 23.90
CA LYS A 80 -18.57 -39.41 22.88
C LYS A 80 -19.03 -39.13 21.43
N ILE A 81 -20.30 -39.38 21.11
CA ILE A 81 -20.81 -39.25 19.75
C ILE A 81 -21.04 -37.78 19.40
N LEU A 82 -21.91 -37.09 20.14
CA LEU A 82 -22.25 -35.70 19.86
C LEU A 82 -21.05 -34.76 20.08
N GLY A 83 -20.26 -34.98 21.13
CA GLY A 83 -19.01 -34.26 21.36
C GLY A 83 -17.99 -34.47 20.23
N GLY A 84 -17.92 -35.68 19.67
CA GLY A 84 -17.11 -36.00 18.50
C GLY A 84 -17.55 -35.22 17.25
N ILE A 85 -18.86 -35.18 16.96
CA ILE A 85 -19.42 -34.42 15.81
C ILE A 85 -19.09 -32.92 15.94
N LEU A 86 -19.29 -32.34 17.13
CA LEU A 86 -18.99 -30.93 17.38
C LEU A 86 -17.50 -30.62 17.19
N ALA A 87 -16.62 -31.52 17.67
CA ALA A 87 -15.18 -31.41 17.51
C ALA A 87 -14.74 -31.50 16.04
N VAL A 88 -15.32 -32.43 15.27
CA VAL A 88 -15.04 -32.56 13.83
C VAL A 88 -15.53 -31.32 13.08
N GLY A 89 -16.72 -30.79 13.38
CA GLY A 89 -17.21 -29.54 12.78
C GLY A 89 -16.25 -28.36 13.03
N PHE A 90 -15.71 -28.25 14.24
CA PHE A 90 -14.70 -27.24 14.58
C PHE A 90 -13.37 -27.45 13.81
N VAL A 91 -12.94 -28.70 13.65
CA VAL A 91 -11.76 -29.04 12.84
C VAL A 91 -11.97 -28.70 11.36
N LEU A 92 -13.15 -28.99 10.79
CA LEU A 92 -13.46 -28.66 9.40
C LEU A 92 -13.39 -27.15 9.16
N TYR A 93 -13.89 -26.34 10.09
CA TYR A 93 -13.72 -24.89 10.06
C TYR A 93 -12.25 -24.47 10.03
N ASN A 94 -11.43 -25.02 10.94
CA ASN A 94 -10.01 -24.72 11.00
C ASN A 94 -9.27 -25.11 9.73
N ILE A 95 -9.53 -26.32 9.22
CA ILE A 95 -8.96 -26.83 7.97
C ILE A 95 -9.32 -25.90 6.81
N PHE A 96 -10.60 -25.54 6.67
CA PHE A 96 -11.04 -24.64 5.61
C PHE A 96 -10.34 -23.27 5.69
N THR A 97 -10.28 -22.68 6.89
CA THR A 97 -9.65 -21.38 7.13
C THR A 97 -8.16 -21.38 6.77
N ILE A 98 -7.39 -22.39 7.23
CA ILE A 98 -5.97 -22.48 6.86
C ILE A 98 -5.78 -22.86 5.39
N SER A 99 -6.72 -23.52 4.74
CA SER A 99 -6.60 -23.87 3.32
C SER A 99 -6.81 -22.65 2.42
N ILE A 100 -7.81 -21.81 2.74
CA ILE A 100 -8.01 -20.52 2.09
C ILE A 100 -6.83 -19.59 2.37
N GLY A 101 -6.38 -19.51 3.62
CA GLY A 101 -5.19 -18.75 4.00
C GLY A 101 -3.93 -19.21 3.25
N MET A 102 -3.75 -20.53 3.08
CA MET A 102 -2.65 -21.13 2.29
C MET A 102 -2.69 -20.65 0.85
N ARG A 103 -3.89 -20.65 0.24
CA ARG A 103 -4.01 -20.22 -1.15
C ARG A 103 -3.72 -18.74 -1.30
N ILE A 104 -4.23 -17.87 -0.41
CA ILE A 104 -3.91 -16.43 -0.40
C ILE A 104 -2.40 -16.23 -0.26
N PHE A 105 -1.77 -16.92 0.70
CA PHE A 105 -0.33 -16.86 0.94
C PHE A 105 0.48 -17.22 -0.31
N VAL A 106 0.11 -18.29 -1.01
CA VAL A 106 0.81 -18.74 -2.22
C VAL A 106 0.61 -17.76 -3.37
N GLU A 107 -0.58 -17.18 -3.56
CA GLU A 107 -0.81 -16.15 -4.57
C GLU A 107 0.06 -14.91 -4.34
N VAL A 108 0.16 -14.46 -3.09
CA VAL A 108 1.03 -13.34 -2.71
C VAL A 108 2.50 -13.68 -2.98
N ILE A 109 2.98 -14.87 -2.58
CA ILE A 109 4.35 -15.28 -2.86
C ILE A 109 4.63 -15.32 -4.36
N LYS A 110 3.73 -15.89 -5.15
CA LYS A 110 3.91 -15.96 -6.60
C LYS A 110 3.90 -14.59 -7.25
N MET A 111 3.05 -13.68 -6.78
CA MET A 111 2.93 -12.36 -7.38
C MET A 111 4.17 -11.48 -7.15
N TYR A 112 4.87 -11.65 -6.02
CA TYR A 112 5.94 -10.72 -5.60
C TYR A 112 7.32 -11.35 -5.45
N LEU A 113 7.43 -12.67 -5.28
CA LEU A 113 8.71 -13.33 -4.94
C LEU A 113 9.05 -14.50 -5.87
N LEU A 114 8.12 -15.43 -6.07
CA LEU A 114 8.35 -16.72 -6.73
C LEU A 114 7.39 -16.93 -7.92
N GLU A 115 7.51 -16.04 -8.91
CA GLU A 115 6.61 -15.96 -10.07
C GLU A 115 6.52 -17.26 -10.89
N LYS A 116 7.64 -17.98 -11.08
CA LYS A 116 7.66 -19.18 -11.93
C LYS A 116 7.50 -20.47 -11.12
N THR A 117 7.51 -20.41 -9.79
CA THR A 117 7.29 -21.59 -8.96
C THR A 117 5.83 -22.06 -9.03
N PRO A 118 5.56 -23.34 -9.32
CA PRO A 118 4.20 -23.88 -9.33
C PRO A 118 3.49 -23.73 -7.99
N THR A 119 2.18 -23.46 -8.03
CA THR A 119 1.35 -23.26 -6.83
C THR A 119 1.34 -24.52 -5.96
N GLU A 120 1.22 -25.69 -6.59
CA GLU A 120 1.20 -27.01 -5.96
C GLU A 120 2.44 -27.23 -5.10
N PHE A 121 3.60 -26.84 -5.62
CA PHE A 121 4.88 -27.00 -4.94
C PHE A 121 4.94 -26.16 -3.65
N LEU A 122 4.54 -24.88 -3.72
CA LEU A 122 4.53 -23.99 -2.56
C LEU A 122 3.58 -24.47 -1.46
N ILE A 123 2.41 -24.99 -1.83
CA ILE A 123 1.46 -25.58 -0.87
C ILE A 123 2.08 -26.81 -0.20
N VAL A 124 2.64 -27.73 -1.00
CA VAL A 124 3.25 -28.97 -0.50
C VAL A 124 4.40 -28.69 0.46
N VAL A 125 5.30 -27.77 0.11
CA VAL A 125 6.43 -27.37 0.96
C VAL A 125 5.92 -26.80 2.28
N THR A 126 4.91 -25.92 2.24
CA THR A 126 4.37 -25.31 3.45
C THR A 126 3.70 -26.37 4.36
N ILE A 127 2.94 -27.30 3.78
CA ILE A 127 2.33 -28.42 4.51
C ILE A 127 3.40 -29.30 5.16
N PHE A 128 4.45 -29.67 4.42
CA PHE A 128 5.52 -30.50 4.98
C PHE A 128 6.29 -29.80 6.09
N SER A 129 6.58 -28.51 5.95
CA SER A 129 7.18 -27.71 7.04
C SER A 129 6.26 -27.64 8.26
N GLY A 130 4.95 -27.51 8.07
CA GLY A 130 3.98 -27.58 9.17
C GLY A 130 3.93 -28.96 9.83
N ILE A 131 3.94 -30.05 9.05
CA ILE A 131 4.02 -31.42 9.59
C ILE A 131 5.27 -31.57 10.44
N TYR A 132 6.43 -31.11 9.97
CA TYR A 132 7.67 -31.17 10.73
C TYR A 132 7.53 -30.48 12.10
N LEU A 133 6.96 -29.29 12.14
CA LEU A 133 6.75 -28.53 13.37
C LEU A 133 5.69 -29.19 14.28
N VAL A 134 4.59 -29.70 13.74
CA VAL A 134 3.52 -30.39 14.48
C VAL A 134 3.98 -31.72 15.09
N ARG A 135 4.91 -32.41 14.42
CA ARG A 135 5.52 -33.64 14.96
C ARG A 135 6.39 -33.38 16.18
N SER A 136 6.75 -32.12 16.44
CA SER A 136 7.47 -31.70 17.65
C SER A 136 6.51 -31.54 18.85
N LYS A 137 7.07 -31.39 20.05
CA LYS A 137 6.25 -31.16 21.26
C LYS A 137 5.63 -29.77 21.22
N LEU A 138 4.43 -29.60 21.79
CA LEU A 138 3.75 -28.29 21.90
C LEU A 138 4.66 -27.19 22.48
N GLN A 139 5.57 -27.52 23.40
CA GLN A 139 6.55 -26.57 23.95
C GLN A 139 7.44 -25.94 22.87
N ASN A 140 7.82 -26.68 21.83
CA ASN A 140 8.65 -26.17 20.74
C ASN A 140 7.85 -25.20 19.86
N LEU A 141 6.56 -25.49 19.62
CA LEU A 141 5.66 -24.59 18.89
C LEU A 141 5.51 -23.24 19.63
N ILE A 142 5.31 -23.27 20.96
CA ILE A 142 5.24 -22.04 21.77
C ILE A 142 6.55 -21.25 21.71
N LYS A 143 7.70 -21.93 21.81
CA LYS A 143 9.01 -21.28 21.70
C LYS A 143 9.26 -20.69 20.31
N PHE A 144 8.83 -21.38 19.27
CA PHE A 144 8.83 -20.87 17.91
C PHE A 144 7.99 -19.57 17.82
N ASN A 145 6.77 -19.56 18.36
CA ASN A 145 5.92 -18.35 18.37
C ASN A 145 6.54 -17.18 19.14
N GLU A 146 7.23 -17.43 20.26
CA GLU A 146 7.96 -16.38 21.01
C GLU A 146 9.06 -15.72 20.16
N VAL A 147 9.80 -16.50 19.36
CA VAL A 147 10.84 -15.98 18.46
C VAL A 147 10.22 -15.28 17.26
N SER A 148 9.22 -15.91 16.62
CA SER A 148 8.52 -15.37 15.46
C SER A 148 7.89 -14.01 15.76
N PHE A 149 7.33 -13.81 16.95
CA PHE A 149 6.77 -12.53 17.39
C PHE A 149 7.78 -11.39 17.23
N TRP A 150 8.99 -11.53 17.78
CA TRP A 150 9.99 -10.47 17.68
C TRP A 150 10.45 -10.22 16.25
N ILE A 151 10.66 -11.28 15.47
CA ILE A 151 11.01 -11.16 14.05
C ILE A 151 9.92 -10.39 13.28
N MET A 152 8.66 -10.71 13.51
CA MET A 152 7.51 -10.11 12.82
C MET A 152 7.32 -8.63 13.18
N PHE A 153 7.34 -8.28 14.48
CA PHE A 153 7.00 -6.92 14.91
C PHE A 153 8.19 -5.96 14.85
N ILE A 154 9.41 -6.39 15.16
CA ILE A 154 10.60 -5.51 15.01
C ILE A 154 10.78 -5.12 13.54
N SER A 155 10.64 -6.09 12.62
CA SER A 155 10.79 -5.81 11.19
C SER A 155 9.70 -4.86 10.70
N LEU A 156 8.46 -5.07 11.12
CA LEU A 156 7.35 -4.25 10.65
C LEU A 156 7.30 -2.86 11.30
N ASP A 157 7.64 -2.72 12.58
CA ASP A 157 7.75 -1.40 13.22
C ASP A 157 8.86 -0.57 12.57
N MET A 158 9.98 -1.19 12.19
CA MET A 158 11.05 -0.53 11.43
C MET A 158 10.57 -0.06 10.05
N ILE A 159 9.77 -0.87 9.36
CA ILE A 159 9.17 -0.52 8.07
C ILE A 159 8.21 0.67 8.23
N LEU A 160 7.32 0.64 9.23
CA LEU A 160 6.38 1.73 9.50
C LEU A 160 7.10 3.02 9.91
N LEU A 161 8.27 2.94 10.54
CA LEU A 161 9.09 4.11 10.82
C LEU A 161 9.57 4.77 9.52
N PHE A 162 9.97 3.98 8.51
CA PHE A 162 10.42 4.52 7.23
C PHE A 162 9.28 5.08 6.37
N THR A 163 8.04 4.64 6.55
CA THR A 163 6.90 5.18 5.81
C THR A 163 6.50 6.59 6.28
N LEU A 164 6.82 6.98 7.52
CA LEU A 164 6.46 8.29 8.09
C LEU A 164 6.90 9.49 7.25
N ASN A 165 7.99 9.37 6.50
CA ASN A 165 8.50 10.45 5.65
C ASN A 165 7.56 10.77 4.47
N LYS A 166 6.63 9.88 4.13
CA LYS A 166 5.73 10.00 2.96
C LYS A 166 4.23 10.00 3.33
N THR A 167 3.89 9.94 4.60
CA THR A 167 2.49 9.82 5.06
C THR A 167 1.81 11.18 5.15
N ASP A 168 0.62 11.33 4.56
CA ASP A 168 -0.29 12.43 4.85
C ASP A 168 -1.46 11.94 5.72
N PHE A 169 -1.36 12.18 7.03
CA PHE A 169 -2.39 11.78 7.99
C PHE A 169 -3.73 12.51 7.80
N THR A 170 -3.78 13.60 7.02
CA THR A 170 -5.06 14.25 6.69
C THR A 170 -5.95 13.37 5.82
N ASN A 171 -5.39 12.34 5.17
CA ASN A 171 -6.16 11.34 4.40
C ASN A 171 -7.02 10.41 5.26
N VAL A 172 -6.89 10.47 6.60
CA VAL A 172 -7.79 9.80 7.54
C VAL A 172 -9.07 10.63 7.76
N LEU A 173 -9.08 11.91 7.33
CA LEU A 173 -10.25 12.78 7.37
C LEU A 173 -11.09 12.61 6.09
N PRO A 174 -12.41 12.85 6.18
CA PRO A 174 -13.16 13.19 7.37
C PRO A 174 -13.46 11.95 8.23
N MET A 175 -13.47 12.09 9.55
CA MET A 175 -13.83 11.00 10.47
C MET A 175 -15.31 11.07 10.86
N PHE A 176 -15.90 9.90 11.10
CA PHE A 176 -17.24 9.69 11.64
C PHE A 176 -18.38 10.28 10.79
N THR A 177 -18.26 10.18 9.45
CA THR A 177 -19.24 10.75 8.51
C THR A 177 -20.29 9.76 8.02
N ASN A 178 -20.15 8.49 8.40
CA ASN A 178 -21.02 7.39 8.00
C ASN A 178 -22.23 7.24 8.92
N THR A 179 -23.23 6.48 8.46
CA THR A 179 -24.41 6.16 9.26
C THR A 179 -24.12 5.01 10.25
N PRO A 180 -24.83 4.92 11.39
CA PRO A 180 -24.73 3.78 12.31
C PRO A 180 -24.86 2.40 11.63
N TYR A 181 -25.72 2.29 10.62
CA TYR A 181 -25.91 1.06 9.85
C TYR A 181 -24.66 0.63 9.09
N THR A 182 -23.92 1.59 8.51
CA THR A 182 -22.66 1.34 7.81
C THR A 182 -21.63 0.69 8.75
N TYR A 183 -21.50 1.21 9.98
CA TYR A 183 -20.59 0.62 10.98
C TYR A 183 -21.00 -0.79 11.36
N LEU A 184 -22.29 -1.07 11.54
CA LEU A 184 -22.79 -2.42 11.86
C LEU A 184 -22.50 -3.42 10.74
N MET A 185 -22.61 -3.01 9.48
CA MET A 185 -22.27 -3.87 8.34
C MET A 185 -20.76 -4.11 8.25
N ALA A 186 -19.95 -3.07 8.43
CA ALA A 186 -18.49 -3.20 8.43
C ALA A 186 -17.97 -4.07 9.59
N LEU A 187 -18.66 -4.03 10.74
CA LEU A 187 -18.31 -4.82 11.92
C LEU A 187 -18.36 -6.33 11.66
N LYS A 188 -19.28 -6.78 10.81
CA LYS A 188 -19.37 -8.20 10.42
C LYS A 188 -18.06 -8.68 9.80
N SER A 189 -17.50 -7.92 8.85
CA SER A 189 -16.23 -8.24 8.21
C SER A 189 -15.05 -8.09 9.18
N ALA A 190 -15.05 -7.03 10.01
CA ALA A 190 -13.96 -6.75 10.93
C ALA A 190 -13.77 -7.83 12.01
N ILE A 191 -14.85 -8.42 12.53
CA ILE A 191 -14.75 -9.49 13.54
C ILE A 191 -14.00 -10.72 12.99
N TYR A 192 -14.15 -11.03 11.70
CA TYR A 192 -13.47 -12.19 11.09
C TYR A 192 -11.94 -12.01 11.00
N SER A 193 -11.45 -10.77 11.02
CA SER A 193 -9.99 -10.50 11.09
C SER A 193 -9.35 -10.96 12.40
N PHE A 194 -10.17 -11.26 13.42
CA PHE A 194 -9.74 -11.84 14.70
C PHE A 194 -9.87 -13.37 14.75
N ALA A 195 -10.11 -14.04 13.62
CA ALA A 195 -10.02 -15.49 13.54
C ALA A 195 -8.64 -15.98 13.97
N GLY A 196 -8.59 -17.09 14.72
CA GLY A 196 -7.36 -17.64 15.30
C GLY A 196 -7.26 -17.46 16.82
N ILE A 197 -8.11 -16.63 17.45
CA ILE A 197 -8.19 -16.52 18.92
C ILE A 197 -8.55 -17.86 19.59
N GLU A 198 -9.14 -18.77 18.83
CA GLU A 198 -9.42 -20.15 19.21
C GLU A 198 -8.17 -20.94 19.59
N ILE A 199 -6.97 -20.46 19.27
CA ILE A 199 -5.72 -21.09 19.71
C ILE A 199 -5.61 -21.19 21.24
N ILE A 200 -6.37 -20.37 21.97
CA ILE A 200 -6.52 -20.53 23.42
C ILE A 200 -7.01 -21.94 23.79
N TYR A 201 -7.75 -22.61 22.88
CA TYR A 201 -8.22 -23.98 23.07
C TYR A 201 -7.12 -25.03 23.11
N LEU A 202 -6.00 -24.78 22.45
CA LEU A 202 -4.82 -25.64 22.51
C LEU A 202 -4.02 -25.42 23.79
N MET A 203 -3.87 -24.14 24.20
CA MET A 203 -2.95 -23.77 25.28
C MET A 203 -3.53 -23.98 26.66
N GLY A 204 -4.86 -23.83 26.83
CA GLY A 204 -5.58 -23.84 28.12
C GLY A 204 -5.06 -24.87 29.16
N PRO A 205 -4.92 -26.15 28.81
CA PRO A 205 -4.48 -27.19 29.75
C PRO A 205 -3.05 -27.04 30.27
N PHE A 206 -2.17 -26.40 29.49
CA PHE A 206 -0.71 -26.40 29.70
C PHE A 206 -0.18 -25.08 30.28
N ILE A 207 -1.05 -24.13 30.61
CA ILE A 207 -0.68 -22.82 31.15
C ILE A 207 -0.25 -22.90 32.62
N LYS A 208 0.92 -22.31 32.94
CA LYS A 208 1.48 -22.22 34.30
C LYS A 208 0.59 -21.42 35.24
N ASP A 209 0.26 -20.19 34.85
CA ASP A 209 -0.55 -19.27 35.65
C ASP A 209 -1.97 -19.18 35.09
N LYS A 210 -2.82 -20.08 35.60
CA LYS A 210 -4.23 -20.16 35.21
C LYS A 210 -5.09 -19.01 35.73
N PHE A 211 -4.60 -18.22 36.70
CA PHE A 211 -5.32 -17.07 37.25
C PHE A 211 -5.18 -15.84 36.35
N ASN A 212 -3.98 -15.59 35.82
CA ASN A 212 -3.72 -14.42 34.98
C ASN A 212 -4.02 -14.62 33.48
N ILE A 213 -4.41 -15.82 33.04
CA ILE A 213 -4.73 -16.13 31.64
C ILE A 213 -5.68 -15.12 30.99
N LYS A 214 -6.75 -14.73 31.70
CA LYS A 214 -7.73 -13.75 31.22
C LYS A 214 -7.02 -12.43 30.93
N LYS A 215 -6.23 -11.91 31.86
CA LYS A 215 -5.52 -10.63 31.70
C LYS A 215 -4.56 -10.68 30.51
N THR A 216 -3.85 -11.79 30.34
CA THR A 216 -2.92 -11.98 29.21
C THR A 216 -3.65 -12.04 27.88
N ALA A 217 -4.73 -12.81 27.78
CA ALA A 217 -5.55 -12.90 26.57
C ALA A 217 -6.11 -11.53 26.15
N ILE A 218 -6.57 -10.72 27.12
CA ILE A 218 -7.05 -9.35 26.88
C ILE A 218 -5.93 -8.47 26.34
N LYS A 219 -4.72 -8.55 26.91
CA LYS A 219 -3.55 -7.80 26.41
C LYS A 219 -3.22 -8.19 24.97
N SER A 220 -3.35 -9.46 24.60
CA SER A 220 -3.17 -9.91 23.21
C SER A 220 -4.21 -9.28 22.27
N ILE A 221 -5.50 -9.29 22.63
CA ILE A 221 -6.53 -8.67 21.80
C ILE A 221 -6.29 -7.17 21.66
N ALA A 222 -5.97 -6.47 22.76
CA ALA A 222 -5.66 -5.05 22.72
C ALA A 222 -4.48 -4.74 21.78
N PHE A 223 -3.42 -5.56 21.83
CA PHE A 223 -2.29 -5.44 20.91
C PHE A 223 -2.71 -5.63 19.46
N ILE A 224 -3.45 -6.70 19.14
CA ILE A 224 -3.93 -6.99 17.78
C ILE A 224 -4.81 -5.84 17.26
N THR A 225 -5.75 -5.36 18.08
CA THR A 225 -6.67 -4.28 17.71
C THR A 225 -5.91 -2.98 17.42
N LEU A 226 -4.97 -2.59 18.28
CA LEU A 226 -4.15 -1.40 18.07
C LEU A 226 -3.31 -1.54 16.81
N PHE A 227 -2.74 -2.72 16.59
CA PHE A 227 -1.91 -3.02 15.43
C PHE A 227 -2.70 -2.93 14.12
N TYR A 228 -3.89 -3.54 14.07
CA TYR A 228 -4.76 -3.43 12.90
C TYR A 228 -5.22 -1.99 12.64
N ALA A 229 -5.59 -1.25 13.69
CA ALA A 229 -5.97 0.16 13.55
C ALA A 229 -4.80 0.99 12.99
N MET A 230 -3.58 0.76 13.48
CA MET A 230 -2.36 1.40 12.98
C MET A 230 -2.15 1.10 11.49
N ILE A 231 -2.24 -0.16 11.06
CA ILE A 231 -2.04 -0.53 9.65
C ILE A 231 -3.07 0.11 8.73
N ILE A 232 -4.34 0.21 9.17
CA ILE A 232 -5.39 0.88 8.40
C ILE A 232 -5.12 2.39 8.30
N VAL A 233 -4.72 3.03 9.40
CA VAL A 233 -4.37 4.46 9.43
C VAL A 233 -3.20 4.76 8.50
N PHE A 234 -2.12 3.97 8.56
CA PHE A 234 -0.97 4.15 7.68
C PHE A 234 -1.31 3.89 6.20
N SER A 235 -2.15 2.88 5.91
CA SER A 235 -2.62 2.63 4.54
C SER A 235 -3.43 3.80 4.01
N LEU A 236 -4.36 4.35 4.80
CA LEU A 236 -5.10 5.57 4.45
C LEU A 236 -4.17 6.78 4.32
N ALA A 237 -3.18 6.93 5.18
CA ALA A 237 -2.25 8.06 5.14
C ALA A 237 -1.42 8.09 3.85
N ILE A 238 -1.08 6.92 3.30
CA ILE A 238 -0.22 6.79 2.10
C ILE A 238 -1.04 6.74 0.81
N PHE A 239 -2.20 6.09 0.81
CA PHE A 239 -2.99 5.86 -0.41
C PHE A 239 -4.28 6.66 -0.46
N SER A 240 -4.76 7.21 0.65
CA SER A 240 -6.10 7.75 0.77
C SER A 240 -7.22 6.72 0.60
N LYS A 241 -8.46 7.17 0.82
CA LYS A 241 -9.66 6.32 0.86
C LYS A 241 -9.92 5.65 -0.50
N GLU A 242 -9.87 6.39 -1.60
CA GLU A 242 -10.30 5.86 -2.90
C GLU A 242 -9.27 4.88 -3.49
N GLN A 243 -7.96 5.14 -3.35
CA GLN A 243 -6.96 4.13 -3.75
C GLN A 243 -6.96 2.89 -2.86
N THR A 244 -7.13 3.04 -1.55
CA THR A 244 -7.10 1.87 -0.63
C THR A 244 -8.18 0.84 -1.00
N LYS A 245 -9.33 1.26 -1.55
CA LYS A 245 -10.41 0.36 -1.98
C LYS A 245 -10.07 -0.49 -3.21
N ILE A 246 -9.27 0.05 -4.13
CA ILE A 246 -8.94 -0.62 -5.40
C ILE A 246 -7.73 -1.54 -5.26
N LEU A 247 -6.86 -1.30 -4.28
CA LEU A 247 -5.66 -2.10 -4.02
C LEU A 247 -6.02 -3.48 -3.44
N LEU A 248 -5.57 -4.55 -4.09
CA LEU A 248 -5.82 -5.91 -3.61
C LEU A 248 -5.27 -6.17 -2.20
N TRP A 249 -4.05 -5.67 -1.93
CA TRP A 249 -3.35 -5.80 -0.65
C TRP A 249 -2.65 -4.49 -0.24
N PRO A 250 -3.38 -3.49 0.31
CA PRO A 250 -2.83 -2.18 0.62
C PRO A 250 -1.59 -2.23 1.51
N THR A 251 -1.55 -3.12 2.50
CA THR A 251 -0.40 -3.25 3.40
C THR A 251 0.87 -3.68 2.66
N ILE A 252 0.76 -4.53 1.63
CA ILE A 252 1.91 -4.94 0.82
C ILE A 252 2.37 -3.79 -0.07
N THR A 253 1.42 -3.16 -0.77
CA THR A 253 1.69 -2.01 -1.64
C THR A 253 2.33 -0.85 -0.86
N MET A 254 1.90 -0.63 0.39
CA MET A 254 2.49 0.37 1.30
C MET A 254 3.97 0.12 1.49
N ILE A 255 4.37 -1.13 1.65
CA ILE A 255 5.73 -1.47 2.00
C ILE A 255 6.65 -1.41 0.77
N ASN A 256 6.13 -1.76 -0.41
CA ASN A 256 6.81 -1.53 -1.69
C ASN A 256 6.88 -0.02 -2.07
N SER A 257 6.10 0.84 -1.40
CA SER A 257 6.20 2.30 -1.59
C SER A 257 7.36 2.95 -0.83
N ILE A 258 8.15 2.19 -0.07
CA ILE A 258 9.32 2.71 0.63
C ILE A 258 10.51 2.70 -0.32
N ASN A 259 11.02 3.88 -0.65
CA ASN A 259 12.28 4.04 -1.38
C ASN A 259 13.20 4.90 -0.52
N ILE A 260 14.32 4.34 -0.06
CA ILE A 260 15.31 5.06 0.76
C ILE A 260 16.51 5.37 -0.13
N ASN A 261 16.53 6.57 -0.69
CA ASN A 261 17.62 7.04 -1.54
C ASN A 261 18.96 6.98 -0.77
N GLY A 262 19.94 6.24 -1.29
CA GLY A 262 21.28 6.13 -0.71
C GLY A 262 21.43 5.17 0.46
N ALA A 263 20.43 4.36 0.79
CA ALA A 263 20.57 3.30 1.81
C ALA A 263 21.40 2.11 1.29
N PHE A 264 22.15 1.48 2.20
CA PHE A 264 22.95 0.28 1.90
C PHE A 264 22.12 -0.90 1.33
N ILE A 265 20.81 -0.92 1.62
CA ILE A 265 19.86 -1.86 1.03
C ILE A 265 18.92 -1.04 0.14
N GLU A 266 19.09 -1.08 -1.17
CA GLU A 266 18.15 -0.46 -2.12
C GLU A 266 16.93 -1.36 -2.39
N ARG A 267 16.98 -2.63 -1.97
CA ARG A 267 15.96 -3.68 -2.20
C ARG A 267 15.37 -4.24 -0.90
N TRP A 268 14.74 -3.38 -0.10
CA TRP A 268 14.10 -3.80 1.15
C TRP A 268 12.92 -4.76 0.93
N GLU A 269 12.24 -4.65 -0.21
CA GLU A 269 11.06 -5.47 -0.56
C GLU A 269 11.32 -6.97 -0.40
N GLY A 270 12.43 -7.50 -0.92
CA GLY A 270 12.73 -8.93 -0.84
C GLY A 270 12.97 -9.43 0.59
N VAL A 271 13.64 -8.63 1.42
CA VAL A 271 13.88 -8.95 2.85
C VAL A 271 12.56 -8.99 3.60
N VAL A 272 11.72 -7.98 3.35
CA VAL A 272 10.42 -7.86 3.97
C VAL A 272 9.49 -9.01 3.56
N MET A 273 9.42 -9.33 2.27
CA MET A 273 8.63 -10.46 1.75
C MET A 273 9.06 -11.80 2.36
N ALA A 274 10.37 -12.00 2.58
CA ALA A 274 10.89 -13.19 3.23
C ALA A 274 10.47 -13.28 4.71
N LEU A 275 10.49 -12.16 5.43
CA LEU A 275 10.05 -12.08 6.83
C LEU A 275 8.53 -12.30 6.97
N TRP A 276 7.75 -11.96 5.94
CA TRP A 276 6.30 -12.18 5.95
C TRP A 276 5.85 -13.63 5.84
N VAL A 277 6.70 -14.53 5.34
CA VAL A 277 6.43 -15.98 5.37
C VAL A 277 6.04 -16.43 6.79
N MET A 278 6.61 -15.78 7.81
CA MET A 278 6.33 -16.06 9.20
C MET A 278 4.90 -15.72 9.64
N PHE A 279 4.26 -14.67 9.08
CA PHE A 279 2.89 -14.27 9.43
C PHE A 279 1.90 -15.38 9.12
N TYR A 280 1.98 -15.92 7.91
CA TYR A 280 1.12 -17.04 7.54
C TYR A 280 1.57 -18.34 8.20
N PHE A 281 2.87 -18.64 8.19
CA PHE A 281 3.36 -19.94 8.65
C PHE A 281 3.08 -20.19 10.14
N THR A 282 3.14 -19.15 10.99
CA THR A 282 2.75 -19.26 12.41
C THR A 282 1.26 -19.53 12.56
N THR A 283 0.40 -18.77 11.88
CA THR A 283 -1.06 -19.01 11.83
C THR A 283 -1.39 -20.43 11.38
N PHE A 284 -0.81 -20.85 10.24
CA PHE A 284 -0.96 -22.20 9.69
C PHE A 284 -0.53 -23.25 10.71
N SER A 285 0.70 -23.16 11.23
CA SER A 285 1.25 -24.15 12.15
C SER A 285 0.45 -24.28 13.44
N ASN A 286 -0.02 -23.17 14.00
CA ASN A 286 -0.78 -23.15 15.25
C ASN A 286 -2.17 -23.77 15.08
N ILE A 287 -2.90 -23.38 14.05
CA ILE A 287 -4.25 -23.91 13.77
C ILE A 287 -4.17 -25.37 13.27
N TYR A 288 -3.13 -25.71 12.50
CA TYR A 288 -2.88 -27.07 12.05
C TYR A 288 -2.52 -28.00 13.22
N TYR A 289 -1.73 -27.54 14.20
CA TYR A 289 -1.47 -28.29 15.43
C TYR A 289 -2.75 -28.51 16.23
N LEU A 290 -3.54 -27.44 16.45
CA LEU A 290 -4.82 -27.52 17.17
C LEU A 290 -5.75 -28.55 16.52
N SER A 291 -5.89 -28.50 15.20
CA SER A 291 -6.73 -29.42 14.44
C SER A 291 -6.22 -30.86 14.53
N SER A 292 -4.91 -31.06 14.43
CA SER A 292 -4.28 -32.38 14.57
C SER A 292 -4.46 -32.97 15.96
N ASP A 293 -4.30 -32.17 17.03
CA ASP A 293 -4.50 -32.67 18.40
C ASP A 293 -5.95 -33.08 18.66
N ILE A 294 -6.93 -32.32 18.14
CA ILE A 294 -8.35 -32.66 18.24
C ILE A 294 -8.67 -33.95 17.47
N VAL A 295 -8.23 -34.07 16.22
CA VAL A 295 -8.46 -35.28 15.39
C VAL A 295 -7.86 -36.51 16.06
N LYS A 296 -6.64 -36.40 16.61
CA LYS A 296 -6.03 -37.51 17.36
C LYS A 296 -6.93 -37.95 18.51
N ASP A 297 -7.43 -37.02 19.32
CA ASP A 297 -8.23 -37.36 20.48
C ASP A 297 -9.60 -37.95 20.08
N VAL A 298 -10.28 -37.37 19.07
CA VAL A 298 -11.61 -37.81 18.60
C VAL A 298 -11.56 -39.22 17.99
N PHE A 299 -10.60 -39.48 17.10
CA PHE A 299 -10.43 -40.77 16.45
C PHE A 299 -9.61 -41.76 17.28
N LYS A 300 -9.23 -41.38 18.50
CA LYS A 300 -8.38 -42.17 19.41
C LYS A 300 -7.11 -42.67 18.73
N LEU A 301 -6.54 -41.83 17.88
CA LEU A 301 -5.28 -42.14 17.23
C LEU A 301 -4.17 -42.13 18.26
N ASP A 302 -3.20 -42.98 18.00
CA ASP A 302 -2.00 -43.07 18.78
C ASP A 302 -1.29 -41.71 18.79
N ASP A 303 -0.70 -41.27 17.69
CA ASP A 303 0.16 -40.08 17.68
C ASP A 303 -0.45 -38.89 16.91
N VAL A 304 -0.12 -37.67 17.33
CA VAL A 304 -0.49 -36.42 16.62
C VAL A 304 0.08 -36.45 15.19
N LYS A 305 1.19 -37.17 15.00
CA LYS A 305 1.84 -37.39 13.69
C LYS A 305 0.90 -38.04 12.67
N LEU A 306 0.04 -38.96 13.12
CA LEU A 306 -0.89 -39.66 12.24
C LEU A 306 -2.06 -38.75 11.87
N SER A 307 -2.63 -38.05 12.85
CA SER A 307 -3.70 -37.05 12.60
C SER A 307 -3.22 -35.93 11.67
N SER A 308 -1.99 -35.43 11.84
CA SER A 308 -1.47 -34.37 10.97
C SER A 308 -1.35 -34.86 9.53
N ALA A 309 -0.80 -36.07 9.34
CA ALA A 309 -0.69 -36.68 8.01
C ALA A 309 -2.06 -36.92 7.36
N LEU A 310 -3.09 -37.25 8.14
CA LEU A 310 -4.46 -37.46 7.64
C LEU A 310 -5.13 -36.15 7.17
N ILE A 311 -4.87 -35.05 7.87
CA ILE A 311 -5.46 -33.74 7.54
C ILE A 311 -4.77 -33.09 6.31
N ALA A 312 -3.48 -33.36 6.10
CA ALA A 312 -2.67 -32.72 5.07
C ALA A 312 -3.25 -32.81 3.63
N PRO A 313 -3.70 -33.99 3.14
CA PRO A 313 -4.32 -34.10 1.82
C PRO A 313 -5.59 -33.25 1.68
N VAL A 314 -6.38 -33.12 2.75
CA VAL A 314 -7.61 -32.31 2.75
C VAL A 314 -7.28 -30.82 2.60
N ILE A 315 -6.26 -30.34 3.32
CA ILE A 315 -5.76 -28.97 3.19
C ILE A 315 -5.31 -28.70 1.75
N TYR A 316 -4.52 -29.63 1.18
CA TYR A 316 -4.01 -29.51 -0.18
C TYR A 316 -5.14 -29.39 -1.23
N ILE A 317 -6.15 -30.27 -1.14
CA ILE A 317 -7.29 -30.27 -2.07
C ILE A 317 -8.10 -28.98 -1.96
N ILE A 318 -8.42 -28.53 -0.74
CA ILE A 318 -9.21 -27.30 -0.55
C ILE A 318 -8.41 -26.07 -1.00
N ALA A 319 -7.09 -26.02 -0.75
CA ALA A 319 -6.24 -24.91 -1.18
C ALA A 319 -6.08 -24.82 -2.71
N LEU A 320 -6.16 -25.94 -3.43
CA LEU A 320 -6.10 -25.97 -4.90
C LEU A 320 -7.45 -25.77 -5.59
N TYR A 321 -8.55 -25.89 -4.87
CA TYR A 321 -9.89 -25.78 -5.45
C TYR A 321 -10.14 -24.41 -6.13
N PRO A 322 -9.82 -23.25 -5.50
CA PRO A 322 -9.97 -21.95 -6.15
C PRO A 322 -9.01 -21.81 -7.34
N GLN A 323 -9.54 -21.53 -8.53
CA GLN A 323 -8.72 -21.41 -9.74
C GLN A 323 -8.08 -20.03 -9.89
N ASN A 324 -8.62 -19.02 -9.23
CA ASN A 324 -8.12 -17.65 -9.28
C ASN A 324 -8.48 -16.87 -8.00
N ILE A 325 -7.89 -15.68 -7.85
CA ILE A 325 -8.05 -14.81 -6.69
C ILE A 325 -9.52 -14.37 -6.48
N ALA A 326 -10.28 -14.15 -7.55
CA ALA A 326 -11.68 -13.73 -7.43
C ALA A 326 -12.55 -14.84 -6.81
N GLN A 327 -12.43 -16.08 -7.31
CA GLN A 327 -13.10 -17.25 -6.74
C GLN A 327 -12.66 -17.51 -5.29
N LEU A 328 -11.37 -17.31 -4.99
CA LEU A 328 -10.82 -17.45 -3.65
C LEU A 328 -11.50 -16.53 -2.64
N TYR A 329 -11.64 -15.24 -2.96
CA TYR A 329 -12.32 -14.27 -2.08
C TYR A 329 -13.83 -14.51 -1.99
N ASP A 330 -14.49 -14.92 -3.08
CA ASP A 330 -15.91 -15.30 -3.05
C ASP A 330 -16.17 -16.47 -2.09
N MET A 331 -15.36 -17.53 -2.20
CA MET A 331 -15.43 -18.67 -1.28
C MET A 331 -15.14 -18.27 0.17
N SER A 332 -14.11 -17.45 0.39
CA SER A 332 -13.77 -16.94 1.72
C SER A 332 -14.97 -16.23 2.35
N ASN A 333 -15.57 -15.28 1.63
CA ASN A 333 -16.69 -14.46 2.10
C ASN A 333 -17.98 -15.26 2.30
N ARG A 334 -18.17 -16.36 1.55
CA ARG A 334 -19.37 -17.20 1.68
C ARG A 334 -19.30 -18.19 2.84
N PHE A 335 -18.15 -18.82 3.05
CA PHE A 335 -18.03 -19.97 3.95
C PHE A 335 -17.37 -19.66 5.30
N ILE A 336 -16.39 -18.75 5.37
CA ILE A 336 -15.71 -18.44 6.64
C ILE A 336 -16.66 -17.80 7.67
N PRO A 337 -17.49 -16.79 7.30
CA PRO A 337 -18.40 -16.13 8.23
C PRO A 337 -19.31 -17.05 9.07
N PRO A 338 -20.09 -17.98 8.49
CA PRO A 338 -20.95 -18.86 9.27
C PRO A 338 -20.15 -19.86 10.12
N LEU A 339 -19.02 -20.36 9.62
CA LEU A 339 -18.19 -21.31 10.35
C LEU A 339 -17.49 -20.66 11.56
N PHE A 340 -17.07 -19.41 11.43
CA PHE A 340 -16.52 -18.60 12.53
C PHE A 340 -17.56 -18.37 13.63
N ILE A 341 -18.81 -18.03 13.26
CA ILE A 341 -19.88 -17.84 14.25
C ILE A 341 -20.14 -19.15 15.02
N TYR A 342 -20.14 -20.29 14.32
CA TYR A 342 -20.25 -21.59 14.96
C TYR A 342 -19.10 -21.84 15.95
N SER A 343 -17.84 -21.63 15.54
CA SER A 343 -16.65 -21.92 16.36
C SER A 343 -16.56 -21.06 17.62
N LEU A 344 -16.83 -19.76 17.50
CA LEU A 344 -16.54 -18.77 18.56
C LEU A 344 -17.74 -18.31 19.37
N VAL A 345 -18.96 -18.44 18.83
CA VAL A 345 -20.17 -17.99 19.52
C VAL A 345 -21.00 -19.19 19.96
N VAL A 346 -21.39 -20.04 19.02
CA VAL A 346 -22.32 -21.15 19.30
C VAL A 346 -21.68 -22.19 20.23
N LEU A 347 -20.49 -22.67 19.87
CA LEU A 347 -19.82 -23.75 20.57
C LEU A 347 -19.49 -23.41 22.04
N PRO A 348 -18.93 -22.21 22.37
CA PRO A 348 -18.63 -21.87 23.77
C PRO A 348 -19.89 -21.66 24.61
N ILE A 349 -20.96 -21.06 24.05
CA ILE A 349 -22.24 -20.88 24.74
C ILE A 349 -22.87 -22.25 25.05
N VAL A 350 -22.88 -23.15 24.07
CA VAL A 350 -23.41 -24.51 24.24
C VAL A 350 -22.63 -25.26 25.33
N ILE A 351 -21.29 -25.16 25.36
CA ILE A 351 -20.49 -25.77 26.44
C ILE A 351 -20.80 -25.15 27.82
N LEU A 352 -20.99 -23.83 27.90
CA LEU A 352 -21.28 -23.13 29.16
C LEU A 352 -22.65 -23.49 29.74
N LEU A 353 -23.64 -23.78 28.89
CA LEU A 353 -25.01 -24.11 29.33
C LEU A 353 -25.15 -25.55 29.84
N PHE A 354 -24.37 -26.50 29.33
CA PHE A 354 -24.60 -27.94 29.55
C PHE A 354 -23.50 -28.68 30.35
N GLY A 355 -22.51 -27.97 30.90
CA GLY A 355 -21.29 -28.65 31.38
C GLY A 355 -21.34 -29.34 32.76
N LYS A 356 -21.03 -30.64 32.83
CA LYS A 356 -20.75 -31.42 34.06
C LYS A 356 -19.56 -32.36 33.87
N ALA A 357 -18.55 -32.27 34.75
CA ALA A 357 -17.26 -32.96 34.61
C ALA A 357 -17.21 -34.35 35.29
N ARG A 358 -16.67 -35.38 34.61
CA ARG A 358 -16.17 -36.64 35.18
C ARG A 358 -14.88 -37.11 34.45
N HIS A 359 -13.93 -37.69 35.19
CA HIS A 359 -12.59 -38.10 34.73
C HIS A 359 -12.41 -39.63 34.72
N VAL A 360 -11.81 -40.24 33.67
CA VAL A 360 -10.93 -41.45 33.74
C VAL A 360 -9.98 -41.51 32.51
N GLY A 361 -8.76 -42.03 32.69
CA GLY A 361 -7.62 -42.02 31.75
C GLY A 361 -7.28 -43.30 30.95
N ASN A 362 -6.08 -43.28 30.33
CA ASN A 362 -5.67 -43.98 29.09
C ASN A 362 -4.42 -44.90 29.26
N ARG A 363 -4.25 -45.93 28.40
CA ARG A 363 -3.04 -46.73 28.06
C ARG A 363 -3.22 -47.16 26.58
N GLY A 364 -2.25 -47.30 25.67
CA GLY A 364 -0.79 -47.17 25.56
C GLY A 364 -0.48 -47.22 24.04
N LYS A 365 0.77 -46.97 23.62
CA LYS A 365 1.16 -46.71 22.21
C LYS A 365 2.45 -47.47 21.87
N VAL A 366 2.75 -47.64 20.56
CA VAL A 366 4.09 -47.61 19.86
C VAL A 366 4.21 -48.70 18.77
N ILE A 367 4.82 -48.57 17.57
CA ILE A 367 5.41 -47.49 16.71
C ILE A 367 5.60 -48.07 15.27
N SER A 368 5.68 -47.14 14.31
CA SER A 368 5.98 -47.27 12.86
C SER A 368 7.45 -46.97 12.51
N LEU A 369 7.97 -47.45 11.37
CA LEU A 369 8.99 -46.79 10.51
C LEU A 369 9.10 -47.63 9.22
N LEU A 370 9.22 -47.09 8.00
CA LEU A 370 10.30 -46.24 7.53
C LEU A 370 9.90 -45.54 6.21
N LEU A 371 10.16 -44.24 6.13
CA LEU A 371 10.14 -43.47 4.89
C LEU A 371 11.27 -42.47 4.99
N ILE A 372 12.43 -42.81 4.42
CA ILE A 372 13.56 -41.91 4.21
C ILE A 372 14.14 -42.30 2.86
N CYS A 373 13.77 -41.54 1.84
CA CYS A 373 14.66 -41.18 0.75
C CYS A 373 14.13 -39.87 0.14
N ILE A 374 14.78 -38.76 0.52
CA ILE A 374 15.30 -37.75 -0.43
C ILE A 374 14.20 -36.96 -1.16
N ILE A 375 13.71 -35.81 -0.67
CA ILE A 375 14.39 -34.50 -0.57
C ILE A 375 15.39 -34.27 -1.71
N LEU A 376 14.87 -33.80 -2.85
CA LEU A 376 15.61 -33.05 -3.87
C LEU A 376 14.91 -31.71 -4.07
N THR A 377 15.46 -30.64 -3.49
CA THR A 377 15.05 -29.25 -3.71
C THR A 377 15.90 -28.65 -4.82
N GLY A 378 15.28 -28.33 -5.96
CA GLY A 378 15.90 -27.55 -7.05
C GLY A 378 15.50 -26.06 -6.99
N CYS A 379 16.39 -25.16 -7.42
CA CYS A 379 16.17 -23.71 -7.49
C CYS A 379 15.31 -23.33 -8.71
N TRP A 380 13.99 -23.55 -8.63
CA TRP A 380 13.07 -23.35 -9.76
C TRP A 380 12.99 -21.90 -10.26
N ASP A 381 13.18 -20.91 -9.38
CA ASP A 381 13.02 -19.48 -9.69
C ASP A 381 14.34 -18.71 -9.90
N LYS A 382 15.47 -19.41 -10.14
CA LYS A 382 16.73 -18.72 -10.49
C LYS A 382 16.59 -18.05 -11.85
N VAL A 383 16.48 -16.72 -11.86
CA VAL A 383 16.65 -15.90 -13.06
C VAL A 383 17.97 -15.14 -12.93
N GLU A 384 18.89 -15.39 -13.86
CA GLU A 384 20.18 -14.70 -13.89
C GLU A 384 19.96 -13.23 -14.27
N ILE A 385 20.67 -12.31 -13.57
CA ILE A 385 20.56 -10.86 -13.80
C ILE A 385 20.86 -10.52 -15.27
N GLU A 386 21.81 -11.22 -15.89
CA GLU A 386 22.19 -11.06 -17.30
C GLU A 386 21.07 -11.39 -18.30
N ARG A 387 20.03 -12.12 -17.88
CA ARG A 387 18.86 -12.48 -18.70
C ARG A 387 17.65 -11.58 -18.46
N THR A 388 17.82 -10.52 -17.67
CA THR A 388 16.76 -9.59 -17.28
C THR A 388 17.12 -8.17 -17.69
N ASP A 389 16.19 -7.50 -18.36
CA ASP A 389 16.27 -6.08 -18.65
C ASP A 389 15.57 -5.30 -17.52
N LEU A 390 16.37 -4.56 -16.75
CA LEU A 390 15.90 -3.70 -15.68
C LEU A 390 15.59 -2.33 -16.27
N VAL A 391 14.30 -2.01 -16.43
CA VAL A 391 13.87 -0.73 -16.98
C VAL A 391 14.17 0.37 -15.97
N SER A 392 14.88 1.42 -16.38
CA SER A 392 15.14 2.61 -15.56
C SER A 392 14.17 3.76 -15.88
N ILE A 393 13.81 3.91 -17.16
CA ILE A 393 12.90 4.93 -17.67
C ILE A 393 11.95 4.34 -18.70
N MET A 394 10.70 4.78 -18.68
CA MET A 394 9.67 4.37 -19.62
C MET A 394 9.02 5.62 -20.23
N GLY A 395 9.00 5.69 -21.56
CA GLY A 395 8.27 6.69 -22.34
C GLY A 395 7.00 6.08 -22.92
N VAL A 396 5.86 6.77 -22.81
CA VAL A 396 4.59 6.33 -23.40
C VAL A 396 4.02 7.43 -24.27
N ASP A 397 3.86 7.12 -25.55
CA ASP A 397 3.35 8.00 -26.59
C ASP A 397 2.07 7.46 -27.22
N ALA A 398 1.31 8.38 -27.82
CA ALA A 398 0.22 8.04 -28.71
C ALA A 398 0.77 7.33 -29.95
N GLY A 399 0.39 6.07 -30.17
CA GLY A 399 0.69 5.36 -31.41
C GLY A 399 -0.15 5.86 -32.58
N VAL A 400 0.27 5.52 -33.79
CA VAL A 400 -0.34 6.02 -35.05
C VAL A 400 -1.82 5.65 -35.20
N ASP A 401 -2.27 4.56 -34.55
CA ASP A 401 -3.64 4.05 -34.67
C ASP A 401 -4.55 4.42 -33.49
N ILE A 402 -4.06 5.18 -32.51
CA ILE A 402 -4.81 5.51 -31.28
C ILE A 402 -6.18 6.16 -31.55
N GLY A 403 -6.29 6.91 -32.65
CA GLY A 403 -7.52 7.59 -33.08
C GLY A 403 -8.53 6.70 -33.83
N LYS A 404 -8.16 5.48 -34.24
CA LYS A 404 -8.99 4.58 -35.07
C LYS A 404 -10.06 3.81 -34.28
N ARG A 405 -10.78 4.51 -33.40
CA ARG A 405 -11.79 3.95 -32.47
C ARG A 405 -12.94 3.21 -33.14
N LYS A 406 -13.25 3.53 -34.41
CA LYS A 406 -14.33 2.87 -35.18
C LYS A 406 -13.97 1.45 -35.62
N GLU A 407 -12.70 1.16 -35.87
CA GLU A 407 -12.25 -0.19 -36.25
C GLU A 407 -12.35 -1.13 -35.05
N SER A 408 -12.00 -0.67 -33.83
CA SER A 408 -12.12 -1.49 -32.62
C SER A 408 -13.56 -1.81 -32.20
N LYS A 409 -14.54 -0.94 -32.47
CA LYS A 409 -15.95 -1.19 -32.12
C LYS A 409 -16.62 -2.26 -32.98
N ASN A 410 -16.09 -2.53 -34.17
CA ASN A 410 -16.61 -3.54 -35.08
C ASN A 410 -16.03 -4.94 -34.82
N ILE A 411 -15.04 -5.04 -33.93
CA ILE A 411 -14.46 -6.31 -33.47
C ILE A 411 -15.41 -6.91 -32.45
N LYS A 412 -16.02 -8.05 -32.78
CA LYS A 412 -16.80 -8.82 -31.82
C LYS A 412 -15.85 -9.51 -30.84
N PRO A 413 -16.27 -9.77 -29.59
CA PRO A 413 -15.46 -10.51 -28.62
C PRO A 413 -14.97 -11.88 -29.08
N THR A 414 -15.63 -12.47 -30.09
CA THR A 414 -15.31 -13.78 -30.67
C THR A 414 -14.43 -13.72 -31.91
N ASP A 415 -14.13 -12.53 -32.43
CA ASP A 415 -13.33 -12.40 -33.65
C ASP A 415 -11.86 -12.79 -33.35
N PRO A 416 -11.22 -13.61 -34.19
CA PRO A 416 -9.85 -14.02 -33.97
C PRO A 416 -8.90 -12.82 -34.08
N LEU A 417 -8.21 -12.52 -32.98
CA LEU A 417 -7.29 -11.38 -32.83
C LEU A 417 -5.97 -11.51 -33.60
N THR A 418 -5.79 -12.57 -34.39
CA THR A 418 -4.53 -12.91 -35.08
C THR A 418 -4.10 -11.95 -36.19
N SER A 419 -4.87 -10.91 -36.48
CA SER A 419 -4.61 -9.95 -37.56
C SER A 419 -4.71 -8.48 -37.13
N ILE A 420 -4.79 -8.19 -35.83
CA ILE A 420 -4.97 -6.83 -35.33
C ILE A 420 -3.58 -6.23 -35.02
N ASP A 421 -2.92 -5.72 -36.05
CA ASP A 421 -1.72 -4.87 -35.95
C ASP A 421 -2.14 -3.42 -35.63
N LEU A 422 -2.79 -3.21 -34.47
CA LEU A 422 -3.18 -1.89 -34.01
C LEU A 422 -2.04 -1.27 -33.21
N LYS A 423 -1.40 -0.24 -33.76
CA LYS A 423 -0.33 0.51 -33.10
C LYS A 423 -0.92 1.64 -32.27
N LYS A 424 -1.61 1.28 -31.19
CA LYS A 424 -2.31 2.22 -30.31
C LYS A 424 -1.35 2.99 -29.41
N PHE A 425 -0.35 2.32 -28.88
CA PHE A 425 0.68 2.89 -28.03
C PHE A 425 2.04 2.74 -28.71
N HIS A 426 2.88 3.76 -28.56
CA HIS A 426 4.29 3.68 -28.83
C HIS A 426 5.02 3.79 -27.49
N VAL A 427 5.86 2.81 -27.15
CA VAL A 427 6.50 2.71 -25.84
C VAL A 427 8.00 2.56 -26.01
N THR A 428 8.75 3.39 -25.30
CA THR A 428 10.21 3.37 -25.27
C THR A 428 10.69 2.97 -23.88
N PHE A 429 11.51 1.93 -23.80
CA PHE A 429 12.16 1.51 -22.56
C PHE A 429 13.64 1.88 -22.58
N GLY A 430 14.11 2.63 -21.58
CA GLY A 430 15.53 2.82 -21.30
C GLY A 430 16.02 1.80 -20.28
N ILE A 431 17.09 1.09 -20.64
CA ILE A 431 17.65 -0.02 -19.87
C ILE A 431 19.16 0.21 -19.72
N PRO A 432 19.69 0.35 -18.49
CA PRO A 432 21.12 0.47 -18.25
C PRO A 432 21.91 -0.72 -18.80
N ASP A 433 22.97 -0.46 -19.56
CA ASP A 433 23.83 -1.51 -20.12
C ASP A 433 24.91 -1.94 -19.10
N LEU A 434 24.54 -2.91 -18.25
CA LEU A 434 25.43 -3.45 -17.21
C LEU A 434 26.65 -4.19 -17.78
N SER A 435 26.64 -4.59 -19.07
CA SER A 435 27.75 -5.34 -19.68
C SER A 435 29.03 -4.51 -19.83
N LYS A 436 28.92 -3.18 -19.74
CA LYS A 436 30.05 -2.25 -19.85
C LYS A 436 30.67 -1.87 -18.50
N LEU A 437 30.13 -2.36 -17.39
CA LEU A 437 30.64 -2.14 -16.02
C LEU A 437 31.64 -3.24 -15.61
N GLU A 438 32.59 -3.60 -16.47
CA GLU A 438 33.65 -4.55 -16.12
C GLU A 438 34.66 -3.92 -15.12
N PRO A 439 35.05 -4.63 -14.04
CA PRO A 439 36.05 -4.12 -13.09
C PRO A 439 37.38 -3.80 -13.81
N GLY A 440 37.81 -2.55 -13.77
CA GLY A 440 39.10 -2.09 -14.32
C GLY A 440 39.03 -1.46 -15.72
N LYS A 441 37.89 -1.46 -16.40
CA LYS A 441 37.66 -0.60 -17.57
C LYS A 441 36.81 0.59 -17.12
N GLY A 442 37.32 1.81 -17.23
CA GLY A 442 36.55 3.05 -17.03
C GLY A 442 35.51 3.30 -18.14
N GLY A 443 34.80 2.25 -18.57
CA GLY A 443 33.78 2.31 -19.60
C GLY A 443 32.53 3.01 -19.08
N ILE A 444 32.05 3.98 -19.85
CA ILE A 444 30.78 4.66 -19.61
C ILE A 444 29.66 3.68 -20.02
N SER A 445 28.90 3.17 -19.04
CA SER A 445 27.64 2.48 -19.33
C SER A 445 26.67 3.50 -19.93
N ARG A 446 26.17 3.23 -21.13
CA ARG A 446 25.14 4.02 -21.79
C ARG A 446 23.88 3.17 -21.85
N ASP A 447 22.72 3.79 -21.66
CA ASP A 447 21.45 3.09 -21.73
C ASP A 447 21.24 2.51 -23.14
N ARG A 448 20.67 1.30 -23.17
CA ARG A 448 20.09 0.70 -24.37
C ARG A 448 18.61 1.03 -24.40
N TYR A 449 18.12 1.44 -25.56
CA TYR A 449 16.72 1.79 -25.76
C TYR A 449 16.00 0.71 -26.56
N LEU A 450 14.76 0.40 -26.16
CA LEU A 450 13.87 -0.49 -26.87
C LEU A 450 12.56 0.23 -27.17
N ASP A 451 12.37 0.58 -28.44
CA ASP A 451 11.13 1.16 -28.96
C ASP A 451 10.26 0.07 -29.58
N VAL A 452 8.99 0.10 -29.21
CA VAL A 452 7.97 -0.88 -29.61
C VAL A 452 6.60 -0.24 -29.73
N ASP A 453 5.82 -0.73 -30.69
CA ASP A 453 4.40 -0.43 -30.78
C ASP A 453 3.59 -1.55 -30.11
N GLY A 454 2.38 -1.24 -29.67
CA GLY A 454 1.42 -2.26 -29.23
C GLY A 454 0.00 -1.72 -29.13
N TYR A 455 -0.98 -2.62 -29.19
CA TYR A 455 -2.39 -2.23 -28.99
C TYR A 455 -2.73 -1.99 -27.51
N SER A 456 -1.88 -2.48 -26.60
CA SER A 456 -1.91 -2.25 -25.15
C SER A 456 -0.48 -2.14 -24.63
N ILE A 457 -0.29 -1.64 -23.40
CA ILE A 457 1.05 -1.59 -22.78
C ILE A 457 1.62 -3.01 -22.57
N GLN A 458 0.79 -4.00 -22.21
CA GLN A 458 1.23 -5.39 -22.07
C GLN A 458 1.70 -5.99 -23.41
N ASP A 459 1.04 -5.63 -24.51
CA ASP A 459 1.44 -6.05 -25.86
C ASP A 459 2.78 -5.42 -26.25
N ALA A 460 2.95 -4.11 -25.98
CA ALA A 460 4.23 -3.43 -26.16
C ALA A 460 5.35 -4.10 -25.35
N VAL A 461 5.12 -4.46 -24.08
CA VAL A 461 6.08 -5.21 -23.25
C VAL A 461 6.40 -6.57 -23.88
N SER A 462 5.40 -7.28 -24.41
CA SER A 462 5.59 -8.57 -25.09
C SER A 462 6.45 -8.42 -26.35
N ASN A 463 6.22 -7.37 -27.14
CA ASN A 463 7.03 -7.03 -28.32
C ASN A 463 8.47 -6.63 -27.93
N ALA A 464 8.66 -5.98 -26.78
CA ALA A 464 9.98 -5.62 -26.28
C ALA A 464 10.76 -6.84 -25.77
N ILE A 465 10.08 -7.81 -25.13
CA ILE A 465 10.66 -9.11 -24.77
C ILE A 465 11.08 -9.88 -26.04
N ALA A 466 10.24 -9.89 -27.08
CA ALA A 466 10.55 -10.54 -28.35
C ALA A 466 11.78 -9.91 -29.04
N LYS A 467 11.93 -8.59 -28.95
CA LYS A 467 13.07 -7.85 -29.54
C LYS A 467 14.37 -7.98 -28.72
N SER A 468 14.28 -8.07 -27.39
CA SER A 468 15.45 -8.14 -26.49
C SER A 468 15.92 -9.56 -26.17
N SER A 469 15.05 -10.56 -26.35
CA SER A 469 15.26 -11.95 -25.88
C SER A 469 15.51 -12.06 -24.37
N ARG A 470 15.10 -11.06 -23.58
CA ARG A 470 15.27 -10.98 -22.13
C ARG A 470 13.94 -10.66 -21.46
N SER A 471 13.76 -11.08 -20.20
CA SER A 471 12.58 -10.69 -19.42
C SER A 471 12.69 -9.23 -18.98
N ILE A 472 11.60 -8.47 -19.07
CA ILE A 472 11.55 -7.06 -18.64
C ILE A 472 11.08 -6.99 -17.18
N ARG A 473 11.74 -6.18 -16.36
CA ARG A 473 11.31 -5.87 -14.97
C ARG A 473 11.31 -4.38 -14.70
N PHE A 474 10.27 -3.93 -14.01
CA PHE A 474 10.02 -2.51 -13.71
C PHE A 474 10.43 -2.08 -12.31
N SER A 475 11.03 -2.96 -11.52
CA SER A 475 11.40 -2.69 -10.12
C SER A 475 12.45 -1.58 -9.97
N HIS A 476 13.17 -1.25 -11.04
CA HIS A 476 14.16 -0.17 -11.08
C HIS A 476 13.68 1.05 -11.84
N ALA A 477 12.41 1.08 -12.28
CA ALA A 477 11.86 2.22 -12.98
C ALA A 477 11.84 3.42 -12.03
N LYS A 478 12.47 4.50 -12.47
CA LYS A 478 12.62 5.76 -11.72
C LYS A 478 11.82 6.90 -12.33
N VAL A 479 11.61 6.88 -13.64
CA VAL A 479 10.91 7.95 -14.38
C VAL A 479 9.91 7.37 -15.38
N LEU A 480 8.68 7.88 -15.36
CA LEU A 480 7.69 7.77 -16.41
C LEU A 480 7.64 9.06 -17.20
N VAL A 481 7.80 9.00 -18.51
CA VAL A 481 7.59 10.13 -19.42
C VAL A 481 6.30 9.90 -20.20
N LEU A 482 5.31 10.77 -20.01
CA LEU A 482 4.07 10.73 -20.79
C LEU A 482 4.12 11.77 -21.91
N GLY A 483 3.92 11.32 -23.15
CA GLY A 483 3.82 12.18 -24.31
C GLY A 483 2.61 13.12 -24.24
N GLU A 484 2.78 14.40 -24.56
CA GLU A 484 1.68 15.37 -24.59
C GLU A 484 0.52 14.90 -25.49
N ASN A 485 0.85 14.32 -26.66
CA ASN A 485 -0.15 13.84 -27.61
C ASN A 485 -0.99 12.68 -27.07
N LEU A 486 -0.46 11.88 -26.14
CA LEU A 486 -1.22 10.81 -25.48
C LEU A 486 -2.39 11.37 -24.66
N MET A 487 -2.21 12.53 -24.04
CA MET A 487 -3.22 13.16 -23.18
C MET A 487 -4.46 13.68 -23.93
N LYS A 488 -4.43 13.67 -25.26
CA LYS A 488 -5.61 13.91 -26.11
C LYS A 488 -6.59 12.72 -26.11
N TYR A 489 -6.15 11.56 -25.60
CA TYR A 489 -6.90 10.30 -25.59
C TYR A 489 -7.06 9.77 -24.15
N PRO A 490 -7.93 10.36 -23.31
CA PRO A 490 -8.02 10.03 -21.89
C PRO A 490 -8.35 8.55 -21.60
N ASP A 491 -9.13 7.89 -22.47
CA ASP A 491 -9.42 6.46 -22.34
C ASP A 491 -8.14 5.60 -22.51
N ALA A 492 -7.23 6.01 -23.40
CA ALA A 492 -5.95 5.32 -23.61
C ALA A 492 -4.97 5.61 -22.46
N VAL A 493 -4.95 6.84 -21.93
CA VAL A 493 -4.18 7.16 -20.71
C VAL A 493 -4.65 6.29 -19.54
N LYS A 494 -5.97 6.18 -19.32
CA LYS A 494 -6.54 5.33 -18.27
C LYS A 494 -6.14 3.86 -18.45
N GLU A 495 -6.15 3.34 -19.67
CA GLU A 495 -5.72 1.97 -19.96
C GLU A 495 -4.23 1.75 -19.66
N ALA A 496 -3.37 2.70 -20.03
CA ALA A 496 -1.95 2.63 -19.71
C ALA A 496 -1.71 2.67 -18.19
N ILE A 497 -2.43 3.56 -17.49
CA ILE A 497 -2.35 3.70 -16.03
C ILE A 497 -2.97 2.49 -15.30
N ASP A 498 -4.01 1.85 -15.82
CA ASP A 498 -4.58 0.60 -15.27
C ASP A 498 -3.57 -0.56 -15.39
N TYR A 499 -2.85 -0.67 -16.52
CA TYR A 499 -1.75 -1.62 -16.65
C TYR A 499 -0.67 -1.39 -15.58
N LEU A 500 -0.17 -0.15 -15.47
CA LEU A 500 0.86 0.19 -14.49
C LEU A 500 0.44 -0.09 -13.04
N GLN A 501 -0.84 0.13 -12.70
CA GLN A 501 -1.36 -0.18 -11.37
C GLN A 501 -1.44 -1.68 -11.05
N ARG A 502 -1.56 -2.52 -12.08
CA ARG A 502 -1.69 -3.97 -11.95
C ARG A 502 -0.34 -4.68 -11.97
N GLU A 503 0.71 -4.03 -12.45
CA GLU A 503 2.04 -4.61 -12.54
C GLU A 503 2.71 -4.67 -11.15
N PRO A 504 2.84 -5.87 -10.54
CA PRO A 504 3.30 -6.00 -9.15
C PRO A 504 4.77 -5.60 -8.96
N SER A 505 5.57 -5.70 -10.01
CA SER A 505 7.00 -5.35 -9.99
C SER A 505 7.27 -3.86 -10.20
N LEU A 506 6.24 -3.05 -10.49
CA LEU A 506 6.40 -1.62 -10.77
C LEU A 506 6.64 -0.81 -9.48
N ASN A 507 7.67 0.02 -9.49
CA ASN A 507 7.92 0.99 -8.43
C ASN A 507 6.91 2.15 -8.51
N ARG A 508 5.90 2.17 -7.63
CA ARG A 508 4.91 3.26 -7.55
C ARG A 508 5.51 4.63 -7.17
N ASN A 509 6.76 4.68 -6.71
CA ASN A 509 7.46 5.95 -6.44
C ASN A 509 8.25 6.48 -7.62
N MET A 510 8.20 5.84 -8.80
CA MET A 510 8.79 6.45 -9.99
C MET A 510 8.16 7.83 -10.22
N TYR A 511 8.99 8.80 -10.56
CA TYR A 511 8.52 10.15 -10.85
C TYR A 511 7.81 10.17 -12.20
N ILE A 512 6.76 10.98 -12.32
CA ILE A 512 6.08 11.24 -13.58
C ILE A 512 6.47 12.62 -14.09
N VAL A 513 6.83 12.66 -15.37
CA VAL A 513 7.02 13.89 -16.13
C VAL A 513 6.26 13.79 -17.45
N MET A 514 5.95 14.94 -18.04
CA MET A 514 5.31 15.02 -19.34
C MET A 514 6.20 15.76 -20.32
N SER A 515 6.41 15.16 -21.49
CA SER A 515 7.22 15.73 -22.55
C SER A 515 6.42 16.70 -23.42
N ASP A 516 7.06 17.77 -23.85
CA ASP A 516 6.59 18.57 -24.98
C ASP A 516 6.79 17.78 -26.28
N GLY A 517 5.68 17.34 -26.87
CA GLY A 517 5.70 16.33 -27.94
C GLY A 517 5.97 14.90 -27.44
N ASN A 518 6.67 14.12 -28.27
CA ASN A 518 6.85 12.67 -28.05
C ASN A 518 7.86 12.38 -26.93
N ALA A 519 7.50 11.47 -26.02
CA ALA A 519 8.31 10.98 -24.92
C ALA A 519 9.58 10.25 -25.39
N GLU A 520 9.52 9.49 -26.49
CA GLU A 520 10.67 8.78 -27.09
C GLU A 520 11.92 9.67 -27.19
N LYS A 521 11.76 10.92 -27.65
CA LYS A 521 12.87 11.89 -27.82
C LYS A 521 13.60 12.23 -26.52
N TYR A 522 12.87 12.21 -25.41
CA TYR A 522 13.40 12.51 -24.09
C TYR A 522 14.03 11.27 -23.46
N VAL A 523 13.44 10.10 -23.69
CA VAL A 523 13.99 8.83 -23.18
C VAL A 523 15.30 8.48 -23.89
N THR A 524 15.37 8.67 -25.21
CA THR A 524 16.57 8.39 -26.03
C THR A 524 17.58 9.54 -26.04
N PHE A 525 17.39 10.54 -25.18
CA PHE A 525 18.17 11.78 -25.19
C PHE A 525 19.66 11.49 -24.91
N ASN A 526 20.53 11.87 -25.84
CA ASN A 526 21.96 11.63 -25.69
C ASN A 526 22.60 12.74 -24.82
N ASN A 527 22.83 12.45 -23.54
CA ASN A 527 23.45 13.39 -22.60
C ASN A 527 24.98 13.22 -22.53
N PRO A 528 25.78 14.29 -22.67
CA PRO A 528 27.22 14.23 -22.43
C PRO A 528 27.63 14.30 -20.94
N ILE A 529 26.73 14.66 -20.01
CA ILE A 529 27.06 14.99 -18.60
C ILE A 529 26.76 13.84 -17.63
N GLU A 530 25.56 13.27 -17.67
CA GLU A 530 25.15 12.17 -16.77
C GLU A 530 25.23 10.81 -17.48
N MET A 531 25.51 9.76 -16.71
CA MET A 531 25.67 8.40 -17.25
C MET A 531 24.36 7.79 -17.75
N SER A 532 23.21 8.23 -17.21
CA SER A 532 21.89 7.73 -17.59
C SER A 532 20.85 8.83 -17.67
N VAL A 533 19.89 8.67 -18.58
CA VAL A 533 18.91 9.71 -18.91
C VAL A 533 17.92 9.93 -17.77
N GLU A 534 17.55 8.86 -17.05
CA GLU A 534 16.64 9.00 -15.91
C GLU A 534 17.25 9.84 -14.80
N ASN A 535 18.53 9.64 -14.48
CA ASN A 535 19.19 10.42 -13.42
C ASN A 535 19.36 11.88 -13.85
N TYR A 536 19.56 12.15 -15.15
CA TYR A 536 19.58 13.51 -15.67
C TYR A 536 18.24 14.22 -15.52
N ILE A 537 17.15 13.59 -15.95
CA ILE A 537 15.79 14.16 -15.80
C ILE A 537 15.46 14.36 -14.33
N LEU A 538 15.78 13.37 -13.47
CA LEU A 538 15.57 13.50 -12.03
C LEU A 538 16.39 14.62 -11.42
N GLY A 539 17.67 14.74 -11.75
CA GLY A 539 18.54 15.81 -11.27
C GLY A 539 17.99 17.19 -11.66
N MET A 540 17.45 17.33 -12.86
CA MET A 540 16.79 18.56 -13.32
C MET A 540 15.50 18.84 -12.53
N VAL A 541 14.62 17.85 -12.37
CA VAL A 541 13.37 18.00 -11.60
C VAL A 541 13.67 18.33 -10.14
N GLU A 542 14.63 17.67 -9.51
CA GLU A 542 15.03 17.93 -8.12
C GLU A 542 15.71 19.29 -7.94
N SER A 543 16.55 19.70 -8.90
CA SER A 543 17.18 21.03 -8.91
C SER A 543 16.13 22.13 -9.07
N ASP A 544 15.18 21.97 -9.98
CA ASP A 544 14.13 22.94 -10.23
C ASP A 544 13.09 22.97 -9.11
N PHE A 545 12.86 21.85 -8.42
CA PHE A 545 12.09 21.81 -7.18
C PHE A 545 12.75 22.64 -6.07
N LYS A 546 14.08 22.54 -5.89
CA LYS A 546 14.81 23.39 -4.93
C LYS A 546 14.70 24.89 -5.24
N ASN A 547 14.46 25.22 -6.51
CA ASN A 547 14.24 26.59 -6.98
C ASN A 547 12.74 26.96 -7.08
N SER A 548 11.85 26.06 -6.68
CA SER A 548 10.38 26.21 -6.73
C SER A 548 9.82 26.53 -8.10
N ALA A 549 10.41 25.91 -9.13
CA ALA A 549 9.94 26.00 -10.51
C ALA A 549 9.01 24.83 -10.89
N VAL A 550 8.99 23.75 -10.10
CA VAL A 550 8.19 22.54 -10.37
C VAL A 550 7.88 21.76 -9.09
N VAL A 551 6.71 21.11 -9.06
CA VAL A 551 6.36 20.09 -8.06
C VAL A 551 6.71 18.71 -8.61
N PRO A 552 7.70 18.00 -8.06
CA PRO A 552 7.92 16.62 -8.41
C PRO A 552 6.71 15.79 -7.96
N ILE A 553 6.25 14.90 -8.83
CA ILE A 553 5.10 14.04 -8.56
C ILE A 553 5.48 12.59 -8.86
N THR A 554 5.12 11.67 -7.96
CA THR A 554 5.30 10.23 -8.21
C THR A 554 4.08 9.63 -8.89
N LEU A 555 4.22 8.42 -9.42
CA LEU A 555 3.07 7.65 -9.91
C LEU A 555 2.03 7.45 -8.82
N ASN A 556 2.44 7.19 -7.57
CA ASN A 556 1.51 7.08 -6.46
C ASN A 556 0.71 8.37 -6.22
N ASP A 557 1.38 9.53 -6.21
CA ASP A 557 0.71 10.82 -6.01
C ASP A 557 -0.29 11.11 -7.13
N PHE A 558 0.12 10.85 -8.38
CA PHE A 558 -0.74 11.01 -9.56
C PHE A 558 -1.97 10.10 -9.47
N LEU A 559 -1.80 8.84 -9.06
CA LEU A 559 -2.90 7.90 -8.89
C LEU A 559 -3.89 8.35 -7.82
N ILE A 560 -3.39 8.81 -6.66
CA ILE A 560 -4.23 9.37 -5.58
C ILE A 560 -5.06 10.53 -6.12
N GLN A 561 -4.38 11.54 -6.66
CA GLN A 561 -4.99 12.76 -7.21
C GLN A 561 -6.04 12.44 -8.29
N MET A 562 -5.72 11.53 -9.22
CA MET A 562 -6.66 11.10 -10.25
C MET A 562 -7.89 10.35 -9.70
N SER A 563 -7.75 9.62 -8.59
CA SER A 563 -8.87 8.90 -7.98
C SER A 563 -9.74 9.74 -7.05
N GLU A 564 -9.19 10.79 -6.45
CA GLU A 564 -9.92 11.64 -5.49
C GLU A 564 -10.75 12.70 -6.20
N ASN A 565 -10.11 13.53 -7.02
CA ASN A 565 -10.77 14.67 -7.67
C ASN A 565 -10.49 14.76 -9.17
N GLY A 566 -9.68 13.85 -9.72
CA GLY A 566 -9.36 13.81 -11.13
C GLY A 566 -8.42 14.93 -11.60
N ASN A 567 -7.83 15.71 -10.69
CA ASN A 567 -7.01 16.87 -11.02
C ASN A 567 -5.55 16.64 -10.63
N SER A 568 -4.59 17.00 -11.49
CA SER A 568 -3.17 16.91 -11.15
C SER A 568 -2.35 17.97 -11.89
N ILE A 569 -1.15 18.22 -11.40
CA ILE A 569 -0.13 19.01 -12.08
C ILE A 569 1.11 18.13 -12.25
N VAL A 570 1.62 18.03 -13.47
CA VAL A 570 2.76 17.17 -13.80
C VAL A 570 3.89 18.02 -14.40
N PRO A 571 5.16 17.85 -13.95
CA PRO A 571 6.32 18.52 -14.53
C PRO A 571 6.33 18.46 -16.06
N ARG A 572 6.53 19.60 -16.72
CA ARG A 572 6.70 19.68 -18.17
C ARG A 572 8.18 19.74 -18.51
N ILE A 573 8.67 18.81 -19.33
CA ILE A 573 10.05 18.83 -19.84
C ILE A 573 10.09 19.24 -21.31
N VAL A 574 11.07 20.07 -21.66
CA VAL A 574 11.35 20.55 -23.01
C VAL A 574 12.80 20.33 -23.38
N ILE A 575 13.07 20.04 -24.64
CA ILE A 575 14.43 20.12 -25.19
C ILE A 575 14.69 21.57 -25.56
N ASP A 576 15.84 22.11 -25.14
CA ASP A 576 16.24 23.48 -25.45
C ASP A 576 16.39 23.71 -26.96
N GLU A 577 16.37 24.97 -27.40
CA GLU A 577 16.45 25.35 -28.83
C GLU A 577 17.69 24.77 -29.53
N ASN A 578 18.80 24.61 -28.78
CA ASN A 578 20.05 24.04 -29.28
C ASN A 578 20.05 22.50 -29.36
N GLY A 579 19.00 21.82 -28.90
CA GLY A 579 18.89 20.35 -28.93
C GLY A 579 19.75 19.61 -27.89
N ASN A 580 20.55 20.33 -27.10
CA ASN A 580 21.64 19.76 -26.30
C ASN A 580 21.31 19.59 -24.81
N THR A 581 20.20 20.12 -24.31
CA THR A 581 19.81 19.99 -22.89
C THR A 581 18.30 19.81 -22.73
N ILE A 582 17.90 19.10 -21.68
CA ILE A 582 16.50 19.03 -21.22
C ILE A 582 16.32 20.09 -20.12
N LYS A 583 15.25 20.86 -20.19
CA LYS A 583 14.86 21.85 -19.19
C LYS A 583 13.45 21.54 -18.67
N VAL A 584 13.21 21.78 -17.39
CA VAL A 584 11.83 21.78 -16.86
C VAL A 584 11.23 23.16 -17.14
N SER A 585 10.05 23.19 -17.77
CA SER A 585 9.41 24.41 -18.25
C SER A 585 7.97 24.46 -17.74
N GLY A 586 7.85 24.65 -16.43
CA GLY A 586 6.56 24.70 -15.73
C GLY A 586 5.90 23.34 -15.58
N THR A 587 4.57 23.32 -15.61
CA THR A 587 3.77 22.11 -15.39
C THR A 587 2.55 22.06 -16.31
N PHE A 588 2.20 20.85 -16.74
CA PHE A 588 0.92 20.58 -17.38
C PHE A 588 -0.18 20.42 -16.32
N VAL A 589 -1.32 21.06 -16.56
CA VAL A 589 -2.53 20.92 -15.73
C VAL A 589 -3.41 19.83 -16.34
N ILE A 590 -3.72 18.82 -15.54
CA ILE A 590 -4.46 17.63 -15.95
C ILE A 590 -5.80 17.61 -15.23
N LYS A 591 -6.86 17.31 -15.98
CA LYS A 591 -8.19 17.02 -15.45
C LYS A 591 -8.79 15.80 -16.14
N ASN A 592 -9.19 14.80 -15.36
CA ASN A 592 -9.74 13.53 -15.84
C ASN A 592 -8.88 12.90 -16.95
N PHE A 593 -7.57 12.79 -16.69
CA PHE A 593 -6.58 12.27 -17.64
C PHE A 593 -6.48 13.03 -18.97
N THR A 594 -6.92 14.29 -19.01
CA THR A 594 -6.81 15.18 -20.18
C THR A 594 -5.99 16.41 -19.80
N GLN A 595 -5.08 16.83 -20.67
CA GLN A 595 -4.33 18.08 -20.49
C GLN A 595 -5.23 19.30 -20.79
N LYS A 596 -5.31 20.24 -19.85
CA LYS A 596 -6.17 21.44 -19.91
C LYS A 596 -5.40 22.73 -20.18
N GLY A 597 -4.13 22.76 -19.83
CA GLY A 597 -3.26 23.92 -20.07
C GLY A 597 -1.88 23.71 -19.49
N ILE A 598 -1.09 24.77 -19.48
CA ILE A 598 0.27 24.82 -18.97
C ILE A 598 0.34 25.97 -17.97
N LEU A 599 0.94 25.74 -16.80
CA LEU A 599 1.35 26.79 -15.88
C LEU A 599 2.85 26.98 -16.02
N ASN A 600 3.29 28.23 -16.19
CA ASN A 600 4.72 28.55 -16.18
C ASN A 600 5.31 28.42 -14.77
N SER A 601 6.64 28.46 -14.64
CA SER A 601 7.33 28.28 -13.34
C SER A 601 6.87 29.26 -12.25
N VAL A 602 6.51 30.50 -12.59
CA VAL A 602 6.00 31.49 -11.63
C VAL A 602 4.62 31.06 -11.11
N GLN A 603 3.72 30.69 -12.02
CA GLN A 603 2.39 30.19 -11.67
C GLN A 603 2.48 28.88 -10.85
N THR A 604 3.36 27.95 -11.22
CA THR A 604 3.60 26.72 -10.47
C THR A 604 4.05 27.00 -9.05
N SER A 605 5.04 27.90 -8.88
CA SER A 605 5.52 28.36 -7.57
C SER A 605 4.38 28.96 -6.72
N ASN A 606 3.46 29.69 -7.35
CA ASN A 606 2.31 30.28 -6.65
C ASN A 606 1.27 29.23 -6.26
N ILE A 607 1.07 28.18 -7.07
CA ILE A 607 0.26 27.02 -6.67
C ILE A 607 0.92 26.30 -5.49
N GLU A 608 2.24 26.11 -5.48
CA GLU A 608 2.96 25.51 -4.35
C GLU A 608 2.77 26.29 -3.05
N LEU A 609 2.84 27.62 -3.15
CA LEU A 609 2.60 28.52 -2.03
C LEU A 609 1.15 28.42 -1.52
N LEU A 610 0.18 28.41 -2.43
CA LEU A 610 -1.24 28.22 -2.12
C LEU A 610 -1.58 26.81 -1.62
N LYS A 611 -0.76 25.81 -1.92
CA LYS A 611 -0.83 24.45 -1.35
C LYS A 611 -0.16 24.36 0.02
N GLY A 612 0.70 25.33 0.37
CA GLY A 612 1.50 25.31 1.61
C GLY A 612 2.65 24.30 1.58
N ILE A 613 3.10 23.92 0.38
CA ILE A 613 4.19 22.93 0.18
C ILE A 613 5.51 23.57 -0.26
N LEU A 614 5.52 24.88 -0.52
CA LEU A 614 6.71 25.64 -0.91
C LEU A 614 7.76 25.65 0.22
N ARG A 615 8.96 25.14 -0.06
CA ARG A 615 10.09 25.07 0.91
C ARG A 615 11.33 25.87 0.49
N GLY A 616 11.23 26.68 -0.56
CA GLY A 616 12.37 27.40 -1.10
C GLY A 616 11.97 28.29 -2.28
N GLY A 617 12.96 28.67 -3.08
CA GLY A 617 12.74 29.44 -4.32
C GLY A 617 13.26 30.86 -4.28
N LYS A 618 13.28 31.49 -5.45
CA LYS A 618 13.65 32.90 -5.62
C LYS A 618 12.51 33.66 -6.28
N LYS A 619 12.29 34.87 -5.83
CA LYS A 619 11.33 35.82 -6.37
C LYS A 619 12.02 37.17 -6.51
N MET A 620 11.55 37.99 -7.45
CA MET A 620 12.10 39.30 -7.74
C MET A 620 10.98 40.33 -7.65
N ILE A 621 11.27 41.48 -7.05
CA ILE A 621 10.45 42.69 -7.16
C ILE A 621 11.30 43.84 -7.70
N TYR A 622 10.65 44.90 -8.16
CA TYR A 622 11.32 46.14 -8.52
C TYR A 622 11.12 47.17 -7.42
N LEU A 623 12.19 47.83 -7.03
CA LEU A 623 12.16 48.99 -6.15
C LEU A 623 13.01 50.10 -6.77
N ASP A 624 12.41 51.28 -6.96
CA ASP A 624 13.06 52.45 -7.56
C ASP A 624 13.76 52.16 -8.91
N GLY A 625 13.18 51.26 -9.72
CA GLY A 625 13.73 50.87 -11.02
C GLY A 625 14.83 49.81 -10.97
N HIS A 626 15.17 49.30 -9.78
CA HIS A 626 16.18 48.26 -9.59
C HIS A 626 15.56 46.92 -9.14
N PRO A 627 16.07 45.78 -9.62
CA PRO A 627 15.61 44.47 -9.16
C PRO A 627 16.11 44.18 -7.75
N VAL A 628 15.21 43.63 -6.93
CA VAL A 628 15.51 43.11 -5.59
C VAL A 628 15.22 41.62 -5.60
N ASP A 629 16.28 40.81 -5.47
CA ASP A 629 16.15 39.35 -5.46
C ASP A 629 15.96 38.85 -4.03
N ILE A 630 14.82 38.21 -3.78
CA ILE A 630 14.44 37.64 -2.49
C ILE A 630 14.44 36.13 -2.61
N ARG A 631 15.25 35.46 -1.80
CA ARG A 631 15.20 34.02 -1.63
C ARG A 631 14.21 33.69 -0.50
N ILE A 632 13.23 32.85 -0.80
CA ILE A 632 12.31 32.30 0.20
C ILE A 632 13.05 31.15 0.90
N ASP A 633 13.08 31.18 2.23
CA ASP A 633 13.68 30.15 3.06
C ASP A 633 12.61 29.18 3.58
N ASN A 634 11.41 29.68 3.93
CA ASN A 634 10.24 28.85 4.25
C ASN A 634 8.95 29.64 3.98
N ALA A 635 7.85 28.93 3.72
CA ALA A 635 6.52 29.51 3.66
C ALA A 635 5.50 28.60 4.35
N ASP A 636 4.67 29.18 5.19
CA ASP A 636 3.58 28.49 5.87
C ASP A 636 2.24 29.06 5.39
N ARG A 637 1.26 28.16 5.22
CA ARG A 637 -0.09 28.51 4.78
C ARG A 637 -1.11 28.13 5.83
N LYS A 638 -1.99 29.07 6.17
CA LYS A 638 -3.25 28.79 6.86
C LYS A 638 -4.40 29.05 5.92
N MET A 639 -5.40 28.17 5.95
CA MET A 639 -6.60 28.33 5.14
C MET A 639 -7.82 28.13 6.02
N ARG A 640 -8.83 28.97 5.80
CA ARG A 640 -10.14 28.88 6.43
C ARG A 640 -11.21 29.02 5.36
N MET A 641 -12.26 28.21 5.45
CA MET A 641 -13.40 28.30 4.56
C MET A 641 -14.65 28.76 5.32
N SER A 642 -15.42 29.62 4.68
CA SER A 642 -16.77 30.02 5.11
C SER A 642 -17.72 30.03 3.92
N GLN A 643 -19.02 29.98 4.19
CA GLN A 643 -20.05 30.10 3.16
C GLN A 643 -20.87 31.36 3.40
N LYS A 644 -21.03 32.20 2.37
CA LYS A 644 -21.83 33.42 2.42
C LYS A 644 -22.57 33.60 1.10
N ASP A 645 -23.87 33.88 1.16
CA ASP A 645 -24.73 34.11 -0.01
C ASP A 645 -24.64 32.98 -1.07
N GLY A 646 -24.56 31.73 -0.60
CA GLY A 646 -24.43 30.55 -1.46
C GLY A 646 -23.04 30.32 -2.06
N LYS A 647 -22.07 31.21 -1.83
CA LYS A 647 -20.69 31.09 -2.33
C LYS A 647 -19.73 30.65 -1.24
N LEU A 648 -18.75 29.83 -1.61
CA LEU A 648 -17.61 29.53 -0.74
C LEU A 648 -16.62 30.69 -0.76
N ILE A 649 -16.10 31.03 0.41
CA ILE A 649 -15.07 32.04 0.61
C ILE A 649 -13.89 31.35 1.31
N PHE A 650 -12.78 31.23 0.58
CA PHE A 650 -11.50 30.75 1.09
C PHE A 650 -10.65 31.95 1.51
N ASN A 651 -10.25 32.00 2.78
CA ASN A 651 -9.29 32.98 3.27
C ASN A 651 -7.97 32.25 3.49
N ILE A 652 -6.93 32.68 2.79
CA ILE A 652 -5.61 32.07 2.77
C ILE A 652 -4.61 33.07 3.34
N ASP A 653 -4.00 32.73 4.47
CA ASP A 653 -2.93 33.51 5.08
C ASP A 653 -1.60 32.84 4.75
N LEU A 654 -0.69 33.59 4.12
CA LEU A 654 0.65 33.16 3.71
C LEU A 654 1.69 33.87 4.58
N ASP A 655 2.34 33.12 5.46
CA ASP A 655 3.45 33.60 6.28
C ASP A 655 4.77 33.18 5.59
N ILE A 656 5.54 34.15 5.06
CA ILE A 656 6.77 33.89 4.29
C ILE A 656 7.99 34.38 5.07
N GLU A 657 9.02 33.53 5.17
CA GLU A 657 10.33 33.93 5.66
C GLU A 657 11.37 33.87 4.54
N GLY A 658 12.19 34.90 4.44
CA GLY A 658 13.17 34.99 3.37
C GLY A 658 14.38 35.86 3.66
N GLN A 659 15.22 36.02 2.64
CA GLN A 659 16.44 36.80 2.69
C GLN A 659 16.68 37.54 1.38
N ILE A 660 17.20 38.75 1.47
CA ILE A 660 17.64 39.51 0.29
C ILE A 660 18.98 38.93 -0.18
N LYS A 661 19.08 38.65 -1.48
CA LYS A 661 20.30 38.19 -2.14
C LYS A 661 20.94 39.27 -3.01
N ASN A 662 20.14 40.17 -3.56
CA ASN A 662 20.59 41.25 -4.41
C ASN A 662 19.69 42.47 -4.21
N TYR A 663 20.30 43.64 -4.12
CA TYR A 663 19.65 44.94 -3.98
C TYR A 663 20.63 46.04 -4.40
N TYR A 664 20.15 47.11 -5.04
CA TYR A 664 20.96 48.29 -5.39
C TYR A 664 20.49 49.53 -4.62
N THR A 665 21.33 50.08 -3.73
CA THR A 665 21.03 51.28 -2.90
C THR A 665 21.71 52.57 -3.39
N GLY A 666 22.45 52.57 -4.49
CA GLY A 666 23.17 53.78 -4.92
C GLY A 666 24.10 54.37 -3.84
N ASN A 667 24.69 53.51 -2.98
CA ASN A 667 25.55 53.80 -1.83
C ASN A 667 24.89 54.11 -0.47
N GLU A 668 23.56 53.96 -0.32
CA GLU A 668 22.92 54.03 1.01
C GLU A 668 22.93 52.66 1.72
N ALA A 669 22.97 52.63 3.05
CA ALA A 669 22.78 51.37 3.80
C ALA A 669 21.29 51.01 3.87
N LEU A 670 20.95 49.72 3.91
CA LEU A 670 19.55 49.28 3.96
C LEU A 670 18.90 49.65 5.31
N SER A 671 18.04 50.66 5.31
CA SER A 671 17.33 51.12 6.51
C SER A 671 16.15 50.21 6.88
N VAL A 672 15.72 50.25 8.14
CA VAL A 672 14.54 49.50 8.62
C VAL A 672 13.28 49.89 7.83
N SER A 673 13.08 51.18 7.56
CA SER A 673 11.94 51.65 6.77
C SER A 673 11.98 51.16 5.32
N LYS A 674 13.18 51.07 4.72
CA LYS A 674 13.34 50.53 3.36
C LYS A 674 13.10 49.02 3.32
N LEU A 675 13.54 48.31 4.35
CA LEU A 675 13.24 46.88 4.53
C LEU A 675 11.74 46.63 4.69
N ASP A 676 11.04 47.45 5.49
CA ASP A 676 9.59 47.37 5.65
C ASP A 676 8.86 47.66 4.33
N GLN A 677 9.33 48.63 3.55
CA GLN A 677 8.82 48.89 2.20
C GLN A 677 9.01 47.68 1.29
N ILE A 678 10.21 47.09 1.25
CA ILE A 678 10.49 45.87 0.46
C ILE A 678 9.53 44.73 0.86
N GLN A 679 9.32 44.52 2.16
CA GLN A 679 8.38 43.49 2.63
C GLN A 679 6.94 43.76 2.20
N GLN A 680 6.48 45.02 2.25
CA GLN A 680 5.14 45.40 1.81
C GLN A 680 4.96 45.25 0.30
N ASP A 681 5.92 45.72 -0.49
CA ASP A 681 5.92 45.59 -1.95
C ASP A 681 5.97 44.12 -2.37
N PHE A 682 6.75 43.30 -1.65
CA PHE A 682 6.79 41.86 -1.84
C PHE A 682 5.46 41.18 -1.49
N ASN A 683 4.82 41.54 -0.37
CA ASN A 683 3.52 41.02 0.01
C ASN A 683 2.47 41.31 -1.08
N GLU A 684 2.45 42.53 -1.60
CA GLU A 684 1.52 42.94 -2.66
C GLU A 684 1.80 42.23 -3.99
N ALA A 685 3.07 42.07 -4.36
CA ALA A 685 3.47 41.34 -5.56
C ALA A 685 3.01 39.87 -5.50
N ILE A 686 3.32 39.18 -4.40
CA ILE A 686 2.93 37.78 -4.19
C ILE A 686 1.40 37.64 -4.13
N ARG A 687 0.69 38.56 -3.47
CA ARG A 687 -0.78 38.57 -3.43
C ARG A 687 -1.35 38.61 -4.85
N LYS A 688 -0.93 39.58 -5.67
CA LYS A 688 -1.38 39.71 -7.07
C LYS A 688 -1.06 38.50 -7.91
N GLU A 689 0.14 37.96 -7.76
CA GLU A 689 0.60 36.76 -8.42
C GLU A 689 -0.27 35.52 -8.09
N CYS A 690 -0.56 35.30 -6.81
CA CYS A 690 -1.42 34.22 -6.36
C CYS A 690 -2.89 34.43 -6.79
N GLU A 691 -3.42 35.65 -6.71
CA GLU A 691 -4.76 35.95 -7.23
C GLU A 691 -4.86 35.70 -8.73
N SER A 692 -3.82 36.06 -9.50
CA SER A 692 -3.78 35.85 -10.94
C SER A 692 -3.80 34.38 -11.30
N VAL A 693 -3.02 33.53 -10.61
CA VAL A 693 -3.03 32.09 -10.90
C VAL A 693 -4.36 31.45 -10.51
N VAL A 694 -4.96 31.84 -9.37
CA VAL A 694 -6.30 31.37 -8.96
C VAL A 694 -7.35 31.74 -10.01
N ARG A 695 -7.32 32.96 -10.55
CA ARG A 695 -8.25 33.38 -11.61
C ARG A 695 -8.06 32.54 -12.88
N SER A 696 -6.83 32.27 -13.30
CA SER A 696 -6.55 31.43 -14.47
C SER A 696 -7.05 29.99 -14.24
N THR A 697 -6.81 29.40 -13.07
CA THR A 697 -7.28 28.04 -12.77
C THR A 697 -8.81 27.95 -12.67
N GLN A 698 -9.49 28.97 -12.13
CA GLN A 698 -10.95 29.02 -12.05
C GLN A 698 -11.65 29.29 -13.38
N ARG A 699 -11.13 30.23 -14.19
CA ARG A 699 -11.83 30.75 -15.38
C ARG A 699 -11.38 30.11 -16.68
N GLU A 700 -10.08 29.98 -16.87
CA GLU A 700 -9.47 29.50 -18.11
C GLU A 700 -9.38 27.98 -18.11
N LEU A 701 -8.76 27.42 -17.07
CA LEU A 701 -8.51 25.98 -17.00
C LEU A 701 -9.69 25.19 -16.44
N GLN A 702 -10.47 25.79 -15.52
CA GLN A 702 -11.56 25.14 -14.78
C GLN A 702 -11.10 23.86 -14.09
N VAL A 703 -9.94 23.93 -13.44
CA VAL A 703 -9.31 22.86 -12.68
C VAL A 703 -8.95 23.41 -11.31
N ASP A 704 -9.13 22.63 -10.25
CA ASP A 704 -8.64 22.94 -8.91
C ASP A 704 -7.31 22.21 -8.63
N PRO A 705 -6.15 22.79 -9.01
CA PRO A 705 -4.85 22.20 -8.71
C PRO A 705 -4.37 22.49 -7.27
N ILE A 706 -5.09 23.34 -6.53
CA ILE A 706 -4.73 23.78 -5.17
C ILE A 706 -5.25 22.80 -4.12
N GLY A 707 -6.36 22.11 -4.41
CA GLY A 707 -6.98 21.14 -3.51
C GLY A 707 -7.98 21.78 -2.55
N PHE A 708 -8.70 22.82 -2.98
CA PHE A 708 -9.79 23.39 -2.18
C PHE A 708 -10.92 22.37 -1.98
N GLY A 709 -11.22 21.55 -3.00
CA GLY A 709 -12.25 20.53 -2.91
C GLY A 709 -11.91 19.48 -1.84
N GLU A 710 -10.68 18.96 -1.90
CA GLU A 710 -10.14 18.04 -0.90
C GLU A 710 -10.17 18.63 0.50
N TYR A 711 -9.82 19.92 0.65
CA TYR A 711 -9.90 20.60 1.93
C TYR A 711 -11.34 20.66 2.47
N VAL A 712 -12.31 21.00 1.62
CA VAL A 712 -13.72 21.04 2.03
C VAL A 712 -14.23 19.64 2.36
N GLU A 713 -13.84 18.61 1.61
CA GLU A 713 -14.16 17.22 1.92
C GLU A 713 -13.62 16.79 3.29
N LYS A 714 -12.34 17.06 3.55
CA LYS A 714 -11.64 16.65 4.78
C LYS A 714 -12.13 17.40 6.02
N TYR A 715 -12.28 18.72 5.93
CA TYR A 715 -12.54 19.58 7.10
C TYR A 715 -13.99 20.06 7.23
N HIS A 716 -14.77 20.03 6.15
CA HIS A 716 -16.16 20.47 6.12
C HIS A 716 -17.08 19.44 5.43
N PRO A 717 -17.09 18.17 5.87
CA PRO A 717 -17.75 17.06 5.17
C PRO A 717 -19.26 17.24 4.99
N ILE A 718 -19.92 17.98 5.88
CA ILE A 718 -21.36 18.27 5.78
C ILE A 718 -21.63 19.17 4.58
N ILE A 719 -20.81 20.21 4.39
CA ILE A 719 -20.90 21.11 3.24
C ILE A 719 -20.54 20.33 1.98
N TRP A 720 -19.45 19.55 2.00
CA TRP A 720 -19.03 18.72 0.87
C TRP A 720 -20.15 17.81 0.35
N LYS A 721 -20.92 17.15 1.22
CA LYS A 721 -22.07 16.31 0.82
C LYS A 721 -23.12 17.07 0.00
N GLN A 722 -23.24 18.39 0.15
CA GLN A 722 -24.20 19.21 -0.58
C GLN A 722 -23.65 19.69 -1.93
N ILE A 723 -22.34 19.88 -2.05
CA ILE A 723 -21.73 20.57 -3.20
C ILE A 723 -20.74 19.74 -4.02
N GLY A 724 -20.31 18.58 -3.51
CA GLY A 724 -19.20 17.82 -4.08
C GLY A 724 -19.47 17.31 -5.50
N ASN A 725 -20.72 16.98 -5.82
CA ASN A 725 -21.11 16.55 -7.17
C ASN A 725 -21.03 17.70 -8.19
N ASP A 726 -21.19 18.94 -7.74
CA ASP A 726 -21.17 20.15 -8.57
C ASP A 726 -19.91 20.98 -8.30
N TRP A 727 -18.84 20.32 -7.81
CA TRP A 727 -17.63 21.00 -7.32
C TRP A 727 -17.01 21.94 -8.35
N ASP A 728 -17.02 21.56 -9.63
CA ASP A 728 -16.46 22.38 -10.71
C ASP A 728 -17.12 23.77 -10.81
N ASP A 729 -18.45 23.82 -10.72
CA ASP A 729 -19.21 25.06 -10.76
C ASP A 729 -19.04 25.86 -9.47
N VAL A 730 -18.94 25.17 -8.34
CA VAL A 730 -18.71 25.80 -7.04
C VAL A 730 -17.31 26.42 -6.97
N TYR A 731 -16.29 25.70 -7.44
CA TYR A 731 -14.92 26.16 -7.52
C TYR A 731 -14.79 27.41 -8.41
N LYS A 732 -15.44 27.40 -9.58
CA LYS A 732 -15.46 28.54 -10.51
C LYS A 732 -16.01 29.82 -9.88
N ASN A 733 -16.98 29.70 -8.97
CA ASN A 733 -17.66 30.81 -8.33
C ASN A 733 -17.13 31.14 -6.93
N ALA A 734 -16.18 30.36 -6.41
CA ALA A 734 -15.60 30.56 -5.09
C ALA A 734 -14.78 31.85 -5.05
N VAL A 735 -14.86 32.55 -3.92
CA VAL A 735 -14.06 33.74 -3.64
C VAL A 735 -12.81 33.30 -2.88
N VAL A 736 -11.65 33.74 -3.33
CA VAL A 736 -10.37 33.44 -2.70
C VAL A 736 -9.72 34.74 -2.28
N ASN A 737 -9.62 34.95 -0.98
CA ASN A 737 -8.95 36.09 -0.36
C ASN A 737 -7.56 35.64 0.10
N ILE A 738 -6.54 36.42 -0.26
CA ILE A 738 -5.15 36.06 0.00
C ILE A 738 -4.51 37.19 0.79
N ASP A 739 -4.04 36.86 1.98
CA ASP A 739 -3.20 37.74 2.78
C ASP A 739 -1.78 37.21 2.85
N VAL A 740 -0.80 38.10 2.71
CA VAL A 740 0.62 37.75 2.64
C VAL A 740 1.38 38.57 3.66
N ASN A 741 2.17 37.87 4.46
CA ASN A 741 2.97 38.44 5.53
C ASN A 741 4.41 37.92 5.42
N THR A 742 5.30 38.76 4.89
CA THR A 742 6.71 38.42 4.68
C THR A 742 7.60 39.00 5.76
N LYS A 743 8.53 38.18 6.26
CA LYS A 743 9.61 38.56 7.16
C LYS A 743 10.97 38.27 6.53
N ILE A 744 11.69 39.33 6.20
CA ILE A 744 13.07 39.23 5.70
C ILE A 744 14.00 39.14 6.90
N ARG A 745 14.63 37.97 7.09
CA ARG A 745 15.47 37.67 8.24
C ARG A 745 16.95 38.01 8.01
N ARG A 746 17.38 38.10 6.75
CA ARG A 746 18.78 38.32 6.37
C ARG A 746 18.87 39.24 5.16
N ILE A 747 19.87 40.12 5.16
CA ILE A 747 20.07 41.16 4.13
C ILE A 747 21.43 41.07 3.43
N GLY A 748 22.21 40.01 3.72
CA GLY A 748 23.59 39.87 3.25
C GLY A 748 24.62 40.31 4.29
N VAL A 749 25.90 40.28 3.90
CA VAL A 749 27.06 40.63 4.77
C VAL A 749 27.48 42.10 4.67
N THR A 750 26.87 42.84 3.75
CA THR A 750 27.14 44.26 3.50
C THR A 750 25.92 45.07 3.95
N ARG A 751 26.16 46.17 4.66
CA ARG A 751 25.11 47.06 5.19
C ARG A 751 24.64 48.05 4.16
#